data_AF-A0A8S1AE63-F1
#
_entry.id   AF-A0A8S1AE63-F1
#
_cell.length_a   1.000
_cell.length_b   1.000
_cell.length_c   1.000
_cell.angle_alpha   90.00
_cell.angle_beta   90.00
_cell.angle_gamma   90.00
#
_symmetry.space_group_name_H-M   'P 1'
#
loop_
_entity.id
_entity.type
_entity.pdbx_description
1 polymer ?
#
loop_
_entity_poly.entity_id
_entity_poly.type
_entity_poly.pdbx_seq_one_letter_code
_entity_poly.pdbx_strand_id
1 'polypeptide(L)'
;MIAKEKAQVVYRKLDEKCLQQFGFHLKDVTFTKIVDYMYAPKDSSSLAITRILFGLAMLFDIPDERGGASMVQRWGNPKICHFPLVPILQPIPLPYMALVYAALWFGALGIMLGYHYTIAGPMFTICYWYLFLIEKSYWNNHSYLFGLVALLISCTEANCYWSLDVKLQHTKKKSTVPYWNYFILKYQFFILYFMAGMKKGTAEWLTGYSVQNLSEHWVFDPFKYFLTVPQTDYIVVHWFVFIFDLTVAIWMMCAYTRHVAMVFCALFHLMNSRLFRIGMFPWVCLATMPLYYPFDWPKRIASYTKTHYICIKNCISSKITELIHNYIYLSSDAYGAKDAKDYNEVQSENLKDNTNELIKGTKYDNIKEIPKTKEVIENRDATTTMQQKELPEMKDVGTDTDANDDSLKKKRTIYLIALYVLLQAFLPFSHFITKGYNNWTNGLYGYSWDMMVHTWDSSSLVVKVIDNNSKTEVYIDSQHNTPNDRWSRHGDMIYQYAQCLKENIEMHSSETNSDDPSQFTKKNISIYVDIWCSMNGRFFQRMFDSKVDLLKASWTPFSKVSYLMPLLDEGKDWRKNLDVISKEVHSWSNNSDVVFFADFPGYDQEKYIPPDFTNVTLTILEGTVAYEPEVLENRIGQSYKLTSREHIKVPSGTLHKVLNIGANPAFYMYTFFNETENNIEKDLPKKNWTVAFYYVGVYMAFIFGGQYYMQNRPRFELRRTLMIWNCSLAAFSIMGACRTLPEFIHVLRNYGIYHSICVPSFIEQDKVSGFWTWMFVLSKLPELGDTVFIVLRKKPLIFLHWYHHITVLLYTWYSFTEYTSSARWFVVMNYCVHSVMYSYYALVSMGKYPPKMLAMTITFLQLSQMIVGCAINIWAHNYMTSSNQHSCHISQINIKLSMAMYFSYFVLFAQFFYKAYLSPKTNKKAKIEPIPDVPIKKNNYNNGYPRQRNGVVAH
;
A
#
# COMPACT_ATOMS: atom_id res chain seq x y z
N MET A 1 -16.79 -45.09 -34.02
CA MET A 1 -17.78 -45.44 -32.97
C MET A 1 -17.26 -45.12 -31.56
N ILE A 2 -16.11 -45.62 -31.13
CA ILE A 2 -15.54 -45.39 -29.78
C ILE A 2 -15.40 -43.89 -29.42
N ALA A 3 -14.96 -43.03 -30.36
CA ALA A 3 -14.89 -41.58 -30.12
C ALA A 3 -16.28 -40.95 -29.90
N LYS A 4 -17.32 -41.46 -30.55
CA LYS A 4 -18.71 -41.01 -30.44
C LYS A 4 -19.31 -41.42 -29.09
N GLU A 5 -19.02 -42.64 -28.61
CA GLU A 5 -19.39 -43.08 -27.26
C GLU A 5 -18.67 -42.27 -26.17
N LYS A 6 -17.35 -42.06 -26.30
CA LYS A 6 -16.59 -41.22 -25.36
C LYS A 6 -17.15 -39.79 -25.33
N ALA A 7 -17.48 -39.21 -26.48
CA ALA A 7 -18.11 -37.90 -26.57
C ALA A 7 -19.50 -37.88 -25.91
N GLN A 8 -20.32 -38.93 -26.07
CA GLN A 8 -21.63 -39.03 -25.43
C GLN A 8 -21.54 -39.18 -23.90
N VAL A 9 -20.54 -39.90 -23.39
CA VAL A 9 -20.30 -40.01 -21.93
C VAL A 9 -19.87 -38.67 -21.36
N VAL A 10 -18.98 -37.94 -22.04
CA VAL A 10 -18.58 -36.58 -21.64
C VAL A 10 -19.78 -35.64 -21.68
N TYR A 11 -20.57 -35.70 -22.75
CA TYR A 11 -21.79 -34.89 -22.89
C TYR A 11 -22.77 -35.13 -21.75
N ARG A 12 -23.08 -36.40 -21.40
CA ARG A 12 -23.97 -36.71 -20.26
C ARG A 12 -23.44 -36.16 -18.94
N LYS A 13 -22.15 -36.33 -18.67
CA LYS A 13 -21.53 -35.75 -17.46
C LYS A 13 -21.59 -34.23 -17.43
N LEU A 14 -21.45 -33.58 -18.59
CA LEU A 14 -21.55 -32.12 -18.71
C LEU A 14 -22.99 -31.65 -18.48
N ASP A 15 -23.95 -32.38 -19.06
CA ASP A 15 -25.38 -32.10 -18.97
C ASP A 15 -25.93 -32.29 -17.56
N GLU A 16 -25.52 -33.36 -16.85
CA GLU A 16 -25.83 -33.56 -15.43
C GLU A 16 -25.27 -32.44 -14.55
N LYS A 17 -24.03 -32.01 -14.80
CA LYS A 17 -23.46 -30.85 -14.09
C LYS A 17 -24.17 -29.55 -14.42
N CYS A 18 -24.62 -29.37 -15.67
CA CYS A 18 -25.41 -28.21 -16.08
C CYS A 18 -26.75 -28.19 -15.33
N LEU A 19 -27.44 -29.33 -15.26
CA LEU A 19 -28.68 -29.48 -14.51
C LEU A 19 -28.48 -29.18 -13.02
N GLN A 20 -27.42 -29.71 -12.40
CA GLN A 20 -27.10 -29.44 -10.99
C GLN A 20 -26.80 -27.96 -10.71
N GLN A 21 -26.11 -27.27 -11.63
CA GLN A 21 -25.62 -25.90 -11.41
C GLN A 21 -26.63 -24.82 -11.81
N PHE A 22 -27.36 -25.03 -12.91
CA PHE A 22 -28.26 -24.05 -13.52
C PHE A 22 -29.74 -24.42 -13.43
N GLY A 23 -30.06 -25.67 -13.10
CA GLY A 23 -31.44 -26.15 -12.98
C GLY A 23 -32.10 -26.51 -14.32
N PHE A 24 -31.35 -26.59 -15.41
CA PHE A 24 -31.84 -27.02 -16.73
C PHE A 24 -30.78 -27.80 -17.51
N HIS A 25 -31.23 -28.66 -18.44
CA HIS A 25 -30.35 -29.39 -19.35
C HIS A 25 -29.75 -28.47 -20.42
N LEU A 26 -28.57 -28.82 -20.92
CA LEU A 26 -27.80 -28.10 -21.93
C LEU A 26 -28.57 -27.99 -23.27
N LYS A 27 -29.48 -28.94 -23.55
CA LYS A 27 -30.34 -28.93 -24.75
C LYS A 27 -31.48 -27.92 -24.65
N ASP A 28 -31.88 -27.57 -23.45
CA ASP A 28 -33.07 -26.75 -23.20
C ASP A 28 -32.70 -25.30 -22.87
N VAL A 29 -31.48 -24.88 -23.19
CA VAL A 29 -30.97 -23.52 -22.94
C VAL A 29 -31.74 -22.55 -23.83
N THR A 30 -32.59 -21.74 -23.22
CA THR A 30 -33.28 -20.63 -23.89
C THR A 30 -32.93 -19.31 -23.21
N PHE A 31 -33.07 -18.20 -23.93
CA PHE A 31 -32.82 -16.86 -23.37
C PHE A 31 -33.65 -16.61 -22.11
N THR A 32 -34.90 -17.07 -22.09
CA THR A 32 -35.80 -16.95 -20.92
C THR A 32 -35.22 -17.66 -19.70
N LYS A 33 -34.72 -18.90 -19.83
CA LYS A 33 -34.09 -19.62 -18.71
C LYS A 33 -32.82 -18.95 -18.20
N ILE A 34 -32.05 -18.29 -19.07
CA ILE A 34 -30.89 -17.48 -18.67
C ILE A 34 -31.36 -16.28 -17.86
N VAL A 35 -32.42 -15.59 -18.30
CA VAL A 35 -33.03 -14.49 -17.55
C VAL A 35 -33.48 -14.98 -16.17
N ASP A 36 -34.19 -16.10 -16.09
CA ASP A 36 -34.66 -16.66 -14.81
C ASP A 36 -33.51 -17.01 -13.87
N TYR A 37 -32.45 -17.63 -14.39
CA TYR A 37 -31.24 -17.94 -13.62
C TYR A 37 -30.55 -16.66 -13.09
N MET A 38 -30.44 -15.64 -13.93
CA MET A 38 -29.83 -14.36 -13.56
C MET A 38 -30.66 -13.57 -12.54
N TYR A 39 -31.97 -13.82 -12.49
CA TYR A 39 -32.89 -13.25 -11.49
C TYR A 39 -33.11 -14.15 -10.28
N ALA A 40 -32.46 -15.31 -10.19
CA ALA A 40 -32.55 -16.19 -9.03
C ALA A 40 -32.13 -15.43 -7.75
N PRO A 41 -32.93 -15.49 -6.66
CA PRO A 41 -32.67 -14.74 -5.45
C PRO A 41 -31.44 -15.27 -4.72
N LYS A 42 -30.49 -14.40 -4.41
CA LYS A 42 -29.27 -14.68 -3.63
C LYS A 42 -29.17 -13.75 -2.44
N ASP A 43 -28.54 -14.19 -1.35
CA ASP A 43 -28.38 -13.38 -0.14
C ASP A 43 -27.69 -12.04 -0.43
N SER A 44 -28.15 -10.94 0.16
CA SER A 44 -27.64 -9.58 -0.10
C SER A 44 -26.42 -9.18 0.76
N SER A 45 -26.05 -9.97 1.77
CA SER A 45 -25.04 -9.55 2.75
C SER A 45 -23.61 -9.47 2.19
N SER A 46 -23.21 -10.39 1.30
CA SER A 46 -21.86 -10.32 0.68
C SER A 46 -21.71 -9.06 -0.18
N LEU A 47 -22.72 -8.72 -0.97
CA LEU A 47 -22.71 -7.51 -1.81
C LEU A 47 -22.61 -6.24 -0.97
N ALA A 48 -23.29 -6.19 0.18
CA ALA A 48 -23.19 -5.08 1.12
C ALA A 48 -21.76 -4.90 1.67
N ILE A 49 -21.06 -5.99 2.02
CA ILE A 49 -19.66 -5.91 2.43
C ILE A 49 -18.77 -5.40 1.31
N THR A 50 -18.93 -5.92 0.08
CA THR A 50 -18.15 -5.47 -1.07
C THR A 50 -18.32 -3.97 -1.30
N ARG A 51 -19.54 -3.46 -1.22
CA ARG A 51 -19.84 -2.02 -1.30
C ARG A 51 -19.09 -1.23 -0.22
N ILE A 52 -19.15 -1.67 1.04
CA ILE A 52 -18.48 -1.00 2.17
C ILE A 52 -16.97 -0.98 1.95
N LEU A 53 -16.36 -2.12 1.62
CA LEU A 53 -14.90 -2.21 1.45
C LEU A 53 -14.41 -1.42 0.23
N PHE A 54 -15.16 -1.46 -0.89
CA PHE A 54 -14.84 -0.65 -2.07
C PHE A 54 -14.94 0.85 -1.79
N GLY A 55 -16.04 1.30 -1.17
CA GLY A 55 -16.21 2.70 -0.78
C GLY A 55 -15.10 3.17 0.17
N LEU A 56 -14.72 2.35 1.14
CA LEU A 56 -13.59 2.63 2.05
C LEU A 56 -12.27 2.74 1.30
N ALA A 57 -11.99 1.85 0.34
CA ALA A 57 -10.78 1.92 -0.46
C ALA A 57 -10.73 3.21 -1.29
N MET A 58 -11.85 3.63 -1.88
CA MET A 58 -11.92 4.87 -2.65
C MET A 58 -11.73 6.13 -1.79
N LEU A 59 -12.16 6.12 -0.52
CA LEU A 59 -11.91 7.24 0.39
C LEU A 59 -10.42 7.50 0.64
N PHE A 60 -9.58 6.46 0.57
CA PHE A 60 -8.12 6.58 0.63
C PHE A 60 -7.50 6.87 -0.74
N ASP A 61 -8.00 6.25 -1.82
CA ASP A 61 -7.49 6.46 -3.19
C ASP A 61 -7.61 7.92 -3.66
N ILE A 62 -8.71 8.60 -3.34
CA ILE A 62 -8.99 9.96 -3.82
C ILE A 62 -7.91 10.98 -3.39
N PRO A 63 -7.63 11.16 -2.08
CA PRO A 63 -6.63 12.14 -1.65
C PRO A 63 -5.21 11.75 -2.08
N ASP A 64 -4.86 10.46 -2.05
CA ASP A 64 -3.49 9.97 -2.26
C ASP A 64 -3.16 9.81 -3.76
N GLU A 65 -3.91 8.97 -4.46
CA GLU A 65 -3.60 8.53 -5.83
C GLU A 65 -4.30 9.35 -6.91
N ARG A 66 -5.51 9.89 -6.64
CA ARG A 66 -6.21 10.77 -7.59
C ARG A 66 -5.80 12.24 -7.46
N GLY A 67 -4.82 12.54 -6.61
CA GLY A 67 -4.25 13.87 -6.44
C GLY A 67 -5.19 14.85 -5.73
N GLY A 68 -6.12 14.36 -4.90
CA GLY A 68 -6.99 15.22 -4.10
C GLY A 68 -6.20 16.05 -3.08
N ALA A 69 -5.14 15.50 -2.48
CA ALA A 69 -4.27 16.23 -1.55
C ALA A 69 -3.36 17.25 -2.25
N SER A 70 -3.01 17.01 -3.51
CA SER A 70 -2.12 17.86 -4.33
C SER A 70 -2.88 18.63 -5.42
N MET A 71 -4.16 18.91 -5.21
CA MET A 71 -5.02 19.50 -6.25
C MET A 71 -4.56 20.89 -6.69
N VAL A 72 -3.95 21.68 -5.79
CA VAL A 72 -3.49 23.04 -6.09
C VAL A 72 -2.27 23.00 -6.98
N GLN A 73 -1.34 22.08 -6.72
CA GLN A 73 -0.16 21.87 -7.56
C GLN A 73 -0.58 21.36 -8.95
N ARG A 74 -1.59 20.49 -8.99
CA ARG A 74 -2.07 19.87 -10.24
C ARG A 74 -2.88 20.81 -11.13
N TRP A 75 -3.76 21.63 -10.54
CA TRP A 75 -4.75 22.42 -11.29
C TRP A 75 -4.61 23.94 -11.10
N GLY A 76 -3.66 24.40 -10.30
CA GLY A 76 -3.53 25.81 -9.93
C GLY A 76 -2.68 26.65 -10.87
N ASN A 77 -1.77 26.03 -11.63
CA ASN A 77 -0.97 26.75 -12.61
C ASN A 77 -1.55 26.53 -14.02
N PRO A 78 -2.07 27.57 -14.70
CA PRO A 78 -2.64 27.45 -16.04
C PRO A 78 -1.58 27.13 -17.12
N LYS A 79 -0.29 27.30 -16.83
CA LYS A 79 0.82 27.01 -17.75
C LYS A 79 1.17 25.51 -17.81
N ILE A 80 0.59 24.68 -16.93
CA ILE A 80 0.82 23.23 -16.93
C ILE A 80 0.08 22.61 -18.12
N CYS A 81 0.79 21.81 -18.91
CA CYS A 81 0.19 21.06 -20.01
C CYS A 81 -0.55 19.84 -19.49
N HIS A 82 -1.87 19.82 -19.74
CA HIS A 82 -2.76 18.71 -19.44
C HIS A 82 -3.04 17.85 -20.68
N PHE A 83 -3.27 16.55 -20.47
CA PHE A 83 -3.38 15.58 -21.56
C PHE A 83 -4.76 14.89 -21.60
N PRO A 84 -5.84 15.56 -22.05
CA PRO A 84 -7.16 14.95 -22.12
C PRO A 84 -7.20 13.79 -23.14
N LEU A 85 -7.91 12.71 -22.77
CA LEU A 85 -8.17 11.59 -23.68
C LEU A 85 -9.13 12.00 -24.81
N VAL A 86 -10.08 12.88 -24.47
CA VAL A 86 -11.06 13.47 -25.40
C VAL A 86 -10.81 14.98 -25.44
N PRO A 87 -10.26 15.55 -26.53
CA PRO A 87 -9.85 16.96 -26.59
C PRO A 87 -10.96 17.98 -26.29
N ILE A 88 -12.23 17.58 -26.42
CA ILE A 88 -13.42 18.40 -26.12
C ILE A 88 -13.53 18.70 -24.62
N LEU A 89 -13.01 17.81 -23.76
CA LEU A 89 -13.06 17.96 -22.31
C LEU A 89 -11.84 18.75 -21.83
N GLN A 90 -12.10 19.92 -21.25
CA GLN A 90 -11.08 20.80 -20.68
C GLN A 90 -11.17 20.82 -19.15
N PRO A 91 -10.04 20.99 -18.45
CA PRO A 91 -10.02 21.06 -16.99
C PRO A 91 -10.68 22.35 -16.49
N ILE A 92 -11.62 22.21 -15.58
CA ILE A 92 -12.25 23.33 -14.86
C ILE A 92 -11.21 24.00 -13.93
N PRO A 93 -11.12 25.34 -13.87
CA PRO A 93 -10.15 26.04 -13.01
C PRO A 93 -10.46 25.90 -11.51
N LEU A 94 -9.45 26.15 -10.67
CA LEU A 94 -9.64 26.35 -9.23
C LEU A 94 -10.39 27.67 -8.97
N PRO A 95 -11.32 27.75 -7.99
CA PRO A 95 -11.60 26.76 -6.95
C PRO A 95 -12.66 25.71 -7.32
N TYR A 96 -13.32 25.79 -8.49
CA TYR A 96 -14.42 24.89 -8.85
C TYR A 96 -13.99 23.42 -8.97
N MET A 97 -12.74 23.15 -9.36
CA MET A 97 -12.18 21.79 -9.31
C MET A 97 -12.23 21.18 -7.90
N ALA A 98 -12.10 21.99 -6.84
CA ALA A 98 -12.22 21.50 -5.46
C ALA A 98 -13.64 20.99 -5.15
N LEU A 99 -14.68 21.56 -5.77
CA LEU A 99 -16.05 21.06 -5.64
C LEU A 99 -16.22 19.69 -6.32
N VAL A 100 -15.55 19.45 -7.45
CA VAL A 100 -15.53 18.14 -8.12
C VAL A 100 -14.88 17.09 -7.22
N TYR A 101 -13.73 17.39 -6.61
CA TYR A 101 -13.09 16.49 -5.65
C TYR A 101 -13.92 16.26 -4.38
N ALA A 102 -14.60 17.29 -3.88
CA ALA A 102 -15.50 17.16 -2.73
C ALA A 102 -16.70 16.25 -3.07
N ALA A 103 -17.34 16.47 -4.22
CA ALA A 103 -18.44 15.62 -4.71
C ALA A 103 -17.99 14.17 -4.90
N LEU A 104 -16.78 13.96 -5.43
CA LEU A 104 -16.17 12.64 -5.54
C LEU A 104 -15.98 11.98 -4.16
N TRP A 105 -15.41 12.69 -3.19
CA TRP A 105 -15.15 12.16 -1.85
C TRP A 105 -16.44 11.85 -1.08
N PHE A 106 -17.42 12.76 -1.09
CA PHE A 106 -18.73 12.52 -0.48
C PHE A 106 -19.51 11.40 -1.20
N GLY A 107 -19.32 11.25 -2.51
CA GLY A 107 -19.88 10.15 -3.29
C GLY A 107 -19.33 8.79 -2.82
N ALA A 108 -18.01 8.68 -2.64
CA ALA A 108 -17.37 7.49 -2.10
C ALA A 108 -17.84 7.18 -0.66
N LEU A 109 -17.99 8.20 0.18
CA LEU A 109 -18.54 8.06 1.53
C LEU A 109 -19.99 7.57 1.50
N GLY A 110 -20.82 8.12 0.61
CA GLY A 110 -22.20 7.72 0.39
C GLY A 110 -22.31 6.27 -0.10
N ILE A 111 -21.41 5.83 -1.01
CA ILE A 111 -21.29 4.42 -1.42
C ILE A 111 -20.93 3.55 -0.21
N MET A 112 -19.92 3.91 0.59
CA MET A 112 -19.47 3.14 1.75
C MET A 112 -20.57 2.99 2.82
N LEU A 113 -21.34 4.04 3.07
CA LEU A 113 -22.42 4.02 4.07
C LEU A 113 -23.74 3.49 3.51
N GLY A 114 -23.92 3.51 2.19
CA GLY A 114 -25.19 3.26 1.52
C GLY A 114 -26.21 4.34 1.90
N TYR A 115 -25.80 5.61 1.78
CA TYR A 115 -26.63 6.78 2.08
C TYR A 115 -26.93 7.53 0.78
N HIS A 116 -28.23 7.75 0.51
CA HIS A 116 -28.75 8.21 -0.79
C HIS A 116 -28.03 7.53 -1.95
N TYR A 117 -27.96 6.19 -1.90
CA TYR A 117 -27.09 5.42 -2.78
C TYR A 117 -27.36 5.65 -4.26
N THR A 118 -28.63 5.86 -4.63
CA THR A 118 -29.07 6.15 -6.01
C THR A 118 -28.56 7.48 -6.55
N ILE A 119 -28.13 8.40 -5.67
CA ILE A 119 -27.51 9.69 -6.02
C ILE A 119 -25.99 9.61 -5.83
N ALA A 120 -25.53 9.06 -4.70
CA ALA A 120 -24.12 8.98 -4.36
C ALA A 120 -23.30 8.14 -5.35
N GLY A 121 -23.86 7.02 -5.83
CA GLY A 121 -23.22 6.15 -6.82
C GLY A 121 -22.94 6.88 -8.15
N PRO A 122 -23.96 7.46 -8.81
CA PRO A 122 -23.78 8.27 -10.02
C PRO A 122 -22.92 9.50 -9.80
N MET A 123 -23.07 10.23 -8.67
CA MET A 123 -22.23 11.39 -8.35
C MET A 123 -20.75 11.02 -8.32
N PHE A 124 -20.39 9.94 -7.60
CA PHE A 124 -19.02 9.42 -7.59
C PHE A 124 -18.56 9.05 -9.00
N THR A 125 -19.37 8.27 -9.72
CA THR A 125 -19.01 7.72 -11.04
C THR A 125 -18.77 8.82 -12.07
N ILE A 126 -19.65 9.83 -12.14
CA ILE A 126 -19.54 10.95 -13.10
C ILE A 126 -18.29 11.77 -12.81
N CYS A 127 -18.07 12.16 -11.55
CA CYS A 127 -16.87 12.92 -11.16
C CYS A 127 -15.59 12.11 -11.42
N TYR A 128 -15.61 10.80 -11.14
CA TYR A 128 -14.47 9.92 -11.37
C TYR A 128 -14.10 9.85 -12.85
N TRP A 129 -15.10 9.61 -13.71
CA TRP A 129 -14.91 9.54 -15.16
C TRP A 129 -14.51 10.88 -15.77
N TYR A 130 -15.03 11.99 -15.26
CA TYR A 130 -14.58 13.31 -15.66
C TYR A 130 -13.08 13.50 -15.39
N LEU A 131 -12.62 13.25 -14.15
CA LEU A 131 -11.19 13.33 -13.81
C LEU A 131 -10.34 12.36 -14.63
N PHE A 132 -10.87 11.15 -14.91
CA PHE A 132 -10.20 10.13 -15.73
C PHE A 132 -9.95 10.65 -17.15
N LEU A 133 -10.95 11.28 -17.75
CA LEU A 133 -10.92 11.68 -19.17
C LEU A 133 -10.11 12.95 -19.43
N ILE A 134 -10.03 13.88 -18.47
CA ILE A 134 -9.32 15.17 -18.67
C ILE A 134 -7.80 15.07 -18.55
N GLU A 135 -7.25 13.99 -18.00
CA GLU A 135 -5.81 13.93 -17.70
C GLU A 135 -5.26 12.53 -17.79
N LYS A 136 -4.98 12.03 -19.00
CA LYS A 136 -4.47 10.67 -19.27
C LYS A 136 -3.13 10.36 -18.59
N SER A 137 -2.28 11.36 -18.36
CA SER A 137 -0.89 11.13 -17.94
C SER A 137 -0.76 10.47 -16.56
N TYR A 138 -1.75 10.58 -15.69
CA TYR A 138 -1.74 10.03 -14.32
C TYR A 138 -2.38 8.64 -14.17
N TRP A 139 -3.15 8.14 -15.14
CA TRP A 139 -4.03 6.98 -14.94
C TRP A 139 -3.43 5.72 -15.53
N ASN A 140 -3.76 4.56 -14.97
CA ASN A 140 -3.30 3.25 -15.46
C ASN A 140 -4.50 2.29 -15.60
N ASN A 141 -4.22 1.04 -15.98
CA ASN A 141 -5.26 0.00 -16.10
C ASN A 141 -6.10 -0.17 -14.81
N HIS A 142 -5.52 0.08 -13.64
CA HIS A 142 -6.23 -0.06 -12.36
C HIS A 142 -7.20 1.08 -12.13
N SER A 143 -6.82 2.30 -12.52
CA SER A 143 -7.74 3.43 -12.45
C SER A 143 -8.94 3.22 -13.39
N TYR A 144 -8.73 2.61 -14.56
CA TYR A 144 -9.84 2.20 -15.44
C TYR A 144 -10.74 1.16 -14.76
N LEU A 145 -10.15 0.15 -14.12
CA LEU A 145 -10.90 -0.86 -13.35
C LEU A 145 -11.76 -0.23 -12.26
N PHE A 146 -11.25 0.75 -11.51
CA PHE A 146 -12.02 1.38 -10.43
C PHE A 146 -13.20 2.18 -10.97
N GLY A 147 -13.02 2.91 -12.08
CA GLY A 147 -14.11 3.61 -12.77
C GLY A 147 -15.19 2.64 -13.29
N LEU A 148 -14.79 1.47 -13.78
CA LEU A 148 -15.73 0.41 -14.16
C LEU A 148 -16.46 -0.16 -12.93
N VAL A 149 -15.74 -0.58 -11.89
CA VAL A 149 -16.34 -1.16 -10.69
C VAL A 149 -17.29 -0.17 -10.02
N ALA A 150 -16.95 1.11 -9.99
CA ALA A 150 -17.79 2.19 -9.52
C ALA A 150 -19.11 2.30 -10.30
N LEU A 151 -19.02 2.32 -11.63
CA LEU A 151 -20.18 2.33 -12.52
C LEU A 151 -21.05 1.08 -12.28
N LEU A 152 -20.45 -0.10 -12.24
CA LEU A 152 -21.16 -1.35 -12.03
C LEU A 152 -21.87 -1.39 -10.67
N ILE A 153 -21.15 -1.07 -9.59
CA ILE A 153 -21.71 -1.01 -8.24
C ILE A 153 -22.87 0.00 -8.21
N SER A 154 -22.72 1.19 -8.81
CA SER A 154 -23.78 2.20 -8.84
C SER A 154 -25.09 1.70 -9.48
N CYS A 155 -25.03 0.74 -10.39
CA CYS A 155 -26.20 0.10 -11.01
C CYS A 155 -26.76 -1.10 -10.23
N THR A 156 -26.09 -1.57 -9.17
CA THR A 156 -26.52 -2.73 -8.37
C THR A 156 -27.39 -2.34 -7.18
N GLU A 157 -28.16 -3.30 -6.65
CA GLU A 157 -28.97 -3.16 -5.43
C GLU A 157 -28.15 -3.32 -4.14
N ALA A 158 -26.91 -2.81 -4.10
CA ALA A 158 -25.99 -2.99 -2.98
C ALA A 158 -26.37 -2.18 -1.72
N ASN A 159 -27.37 -1.29 -1.81
CA ASN A 159 -27.91 -0.53 -0.69
C ASN A 159 -29.05 -1.22 0.05
N CYS A 160 -29.55 -2.38 -0.40
CA CYS A 160 -30.70 -3.03 0.23
C CYS A 160 -30.40 -3.72 1.57
N TYR A 161 -29.12 -3.80 1.98
CA TYR A 161 -28.69 -4.44 3.22
C TYR A 161 -27.48 -3.72 3.84
N TRP A 162 -27.44 -3.64 5.18
CA TRP A 162 -26.40 -2.93 5.96
C TRP A 162 -26.04 -1.54 5.42
N SER A 163 -27.07 -0.73 5.13
CA SER A 163 -26.97 0.63 4.63
C SER A 163 -27.69 1.62 5.54
N LEU A 164 -27.30 2.89 5.48
CA LEU A 164 -28.05 3.96 6.15
C LEU A 164 -29.42 4.19 5.52
N ASP A 165 -29.58 4.00 4.21
CA ASP A 165 -30.88 4.12 3.53
C ASP A 165 -31.94 3.18 4.12
N VAL A 166 -31.54 1.94 4.45
CA VAL A 166 -32.44 0.99 5.12
C VAL A 166 -32.72 1.40 6.56
N LYS A 167 -31.71 1.92 7.28
CA LYS A 167 -31.85 2.34 8.68
C LYS A 167 -32.76 3.58 8.82
N LEU A 168 -32.68 4.50 7.85
CA LEU A 168 -33.46 5.73 7.77
C LEU A 168 -34.78 5.55 7.00
N GLN A 169 -35.11 4.32 6.59
CA GLN A 169 -36.34 3.96 5.86
C GLN A 169 -36.49 4.60 4.46
N HIS A 170 -35.41 5.13 3.87
CA HIS A 170 -35.39 5.59 2.48
C HIS A 170 -35.48 4.43 1.47
N THR A 171 -35.21 3.19 1.88
CA THR A 171 -35.31 2.00 1.02
C THR A 171 -35.78 0.77 1.82
N LYS A 172 -36.57 -0.09 1.19
CA LYS A 172 -37.03 -1.36 1.80
C LYS A 172 -35.86 -2.32 1.99
N LYS A 173 -35.73 -2.89 3.19
CA LYS A 173 -34.75 -3.94 3.49
C LYS A 173 -35.06 -5.19 2.66
N LYS A 174 -34.14 -5.62 1.79
CA LYS A 174 -34.25 -6.89 1.06
C LYS A 174 -33.21 -7.88 1.58
N SER A 175 -33.66 -9.08 1.97
CA SER A 175 -32.77 -10.18 2.37
C SER A 175 -32.04 -10.81 1.19
N THR A 176 -32.62 -10.68 -0.01
CA THR A 176 -32.10 -11.25 -1.25
C THR A 176 -32.07 -10.24 -2.38
N VAL A 177 -31.13 -10.42 -3.31
CA VAL A 177 -30.98 -9.67 -4.57
C VAL A 177 -30.85 -10.65 -5.75
N PRO A 178 -31.23 -10.25 -6.98
CA PRO A 178 -30.98 -11.03 -8.18
C PRO A 178 -29.50 -11.40 -8.37
N TYR A 179 -29.20 -12.60 -8.87
CA TYR A 179 -27.84 -13.08 -9.09
C TYR A 179 -26.99 -12.18 -10.01
N TRP A 180 -27.61 -11.50 -10.98
CA TRP A 180 -26.89 -10.63 -11.93
C TRP A 180 -26.04 -9.54 -11.24
N ASN A 181 -26.47 -9.06 -10.05
CA ASN A 181 -25.72 -8.09 -9.23
C ASN A 181 -24.31 -8.62 -8.87
N TYR A 182 -24.20 -9.92 -8.63
CA TYR A 182 -22.93 -10.58 -8.35
C TYR A 182 -22.19 -10.96 -9.62
N PHE A 183 -22.91 -11.43 -10.64
CA PHE A 183 -22.32 -11.87 -11.91
C PHE A 183 -21.50 -10.77 -12.56
N ILE A 184 -22.03 -9.55 -12.65
CA ILE A 184 -21.36 -8.46 -13.36
C ILE A 184 -20.03 -8.05 -12.70
N LEU A 185 -20.00 -8.04 -11.35
CA LEU A 185 -18.78 -7.76 -10.59
C LEU A 185 -17.78 -8.90 -10.69
N LYS A 186 -18.24 -10.16 -10.57
CA LYS A 186 -17.37 -11.33 -10.75
C LYS A 186 -16.76 -11.38 -12.14
N TYR A 187 -17.58 -11.12 -13.17
CA TYR A 187 -17.13 -11.07 -14.55
C TYR A 187 -16.06 -10.00 -14.76
N GLN A 188 -16.22 -8.80 -14.19
CA GLN A 188 -15.23 -7.74 -14.35
C GLN A 188 -13.85 -8.10 -13.79
N PHE A 189 -13.79 -8.75 -12.63
CA PHE A 189 -12.52 -9.25 -12.08
C PHE A 189 -12.02 -10.50 -12.81
N PHE A 190 -12.92 -11.35 -13.33
CA PHE A 190 -12.53 -12.48 -14.16
C PHE A 190 -11.82 -12.03 -15.44
N ILE A 191 -12.43 -11.11 -16.19
CA ILE A 191 -11.86 -10.63 -17.47
C ILE A 191 -10.55 -9.89 -17.24
N LEU A 192 -10.41 -9.15 -16.14
CA LEU A 192 -9.15 -8.52 -15.72
C LEU A 192 -8.01 -9.53 -15.62
N TYR A 193 -8.16 -10.58 -14.80
CA TYR A 193 -7.09 -11.58 -14.61
C TYR A 193 -6.84 -12.36 -15.91
N PHE A 194 -7.91 -12.81 -16.56
CA PHE A 194 -7.80 -13.62 -17.77
C PHE A 194 -7.07 -12.88 -18.90
N MET A 195 -7.45 -11.62 -19.15
CA MET A 195 -6.79 -10.78 -20.16
C MET A 195 -5.34 -10.48 -19.77
N ALA A 196 -5.07 -10.18 -18.50
CA ALA A 196 -3.71 -9.96 -18.02
C ALA A 196 -2.82 -11.19 -18.22
N GLY A 197 -3.34 -12.39 -17.96
CA GLY A 197 -2.66 -13.66 -18.23
C GLY A 197 -2.39 -13.86 -19.71
N MET A 198 -3.38 -13.62 -20.59
CA MET A 198 -3.18 -13.73 -22.04
C MET A 198 -2.10 -12.76 -22.56
N LYS A 199 -2.05 -11.53 -22.06
CA LYS A 199 -1.03 -10.54 -22.44
C LYS A 199 0.37 -10.89 -21.95
N LYS A 200 0.48 -11.64 -20.85
CA LYS A 200 1.74 -12.24 -20.37
C LYS A 200 2.17 -13.50 -21.15
N GLY A 201 1.34 -14.01 -22.07
CA GLY A 201 1.70 -15.13 -22.94
C GLY A 201 2.63 -14.77 -24.11
N THR A 202 3.22 -13.57 -24.10
CA THR A 202 4.14 -13.12 -25.15
C THR A 202 5.54 -13.69 -24.95
N ALA A 203 6.30 -13.80 -26.04
CA ALA A 203 7.69 -14.27 -25.97
C ALA A 203 8.52 -13.41 -25.01
N GLU A 204 8.38 -12.07 -25.07
CA GLU A 204 9.10 -11.11 -24.23
C GLU A 204 8.93 -11.37 -22.72
N TRP A 205 7.71 -11.68 -22.29
CA TRP A 205 7.42 -12.03 -20.91
C TRP A 205 7.98 -13.40 -20.56
N LEU A 206 7.66 -14.45 -21.34
CA LEU A 206 8.06 -15.81 -21.02
C LEU A 206 9.59 -16.04 -21.04
N THR A 207 10.35 -15.19 -21.74
CA THR A 207 11.82 -15.24 -21.75
C THR A 207 12.48 -14.42 -20.65
N GLY A 208 11.75 -13.59 -19.90
CA GLY A 208 12.29 -12.81 -18.79
C GLY A 208 12.70 -11.36 -19.12
N TYR A 209 12.37 -10.84 -20.31
CA TYR A 209 12.80 -9.50 -20.73
C TYR A 209 11.81 -8.40 -20.36
N SER A 210 10.53 -8.74 -20.14
CA SER A 210 9.52 -7.76 -19.72
C SER A 210 9.82 -7.13 -18.38
N VAL A 211 10.34 -7.92 -17.42
CA VAL A 211 10.67 -7.46 -16.07
C VAL A 211 11.94 -8.18 -15.62
N GLN A 212 13.09 -7.54 -15.78
CA GLN A 212 14.38 -8.12 -15.39
C GLN A 212 14.68 -7.87 -13.91
N ASN A 213 15.38 -8.80 -13.27
CA ASN A 213 15.96 -8.69 -11.93
C ASN A 213 14.95 -8.39 -10.79
N LEU A 214 13.65 -8.59 -11.01
CA LEU A 214 12.63 -8.33 -9.98
C LEU A 214 12.82 -9.23 -8.76
N SER A 215 13.27 -10.47 -9.00
CA SER A 215 13.55 -11.46 -7.96
C SER A 215 14.70 -11.09 -7.00
N GLU A 216 15.49 -10.06 -7.29
CA GLU A 216 16.49 -9.53 -6.34
C GLU A 216 15.83 -8.94 -5.10
N HIS A 217 14.60 -8.44 -5.21
CA HIS A 217 13.87 -7.87 -4.09
C HIS A 217 13.64 -8.89 -2.96
N TRP A 218 13.74 -8.43 -1.69
CA TRP A 218 13.67 -9.28 -0.48
C TRP A 218 12.39 -10.13 -0.37
N VAL A 219 11.33 -9.69 -1.01
CA VAL A 219 10.03 -10.39 -1.04
C VAL A 219 10.16 -11.81 -1.63
N PHE A 220 11.16 -12.03 -2.49
CA PHE A 220 11.44 -13.34 -3.09
C PHE A 220 12.45 -14.18 -2.30
N ASP A 221 12.99 -13.68 -1.18
CA ASP A 221 13.98 -14.40 -0.34
C ASP A 221 13.54 -15.82 0.06
N PRO A 222 12.27 -16.09 0.39
CA PRO A 222 11.83 -17.45 0.68
C PRO A 222 12.06 -18.44 -0.49
N PHE A 223 11.96 -17.98 -1.74
CA PHE A 223 12.24 -18.79 -2.92
C PHE A 223 13.74 -18.95 -3.17
N LYS A 224 14.52 -17.91 -2.83
CA LYS A 224 15.98 -17.86 -3.00
C LYS A 224 16.75 -18.82 -2.08
N TYR A 225 16.09 -19.41 -1.08
CA TYR A 225 16.64 -20.55 -0.32
C TYR A 225 16.82 -21.81 -1.19
N PHE A 226 16.04 -21.95 -2.26
CA PHE A 226 16.02 -23.16 -3.11
C PHE A 226 16.34 -22.87 -4.58
N LEU A 227 16.16 -21.64 -5.05
CA LEU A 227 16.37 -21.22 -6.44
C LEU A 227 17.39 -20.09 -6.50
N THR A 228 18.19 -20.02 -7.56
CA THR A 228 19.03 -18.83 -7.80
C THR A 228 18.17 -17.62 -8.18
N VAL A 229 18.74 -16.41 -8.14
CA VAL A 229 18.02 -15.20 -8.58
C VAL A 229 17.48 -15.35 -10.02
N PRO A 230 18.29 -15.74 -11.04
CA PRO A 230 17.77 -15.92 -12.39
C PRO A 230 16.70 -17.01 -12.52
N GLN A 231 16.83 -18.10 -11.76
CA GLN A 231 15.82 -19.18 -11.74
C GLN A 231 14.51 -18.70 -11.11
N THR A 232 14.59 -17.92 -10.04
CA THR A 232 13.42 -17.34 -9.37
C THR A 232 12.70 -16.37 -10.30
N ASP A 233 13.45 -15.52 -11.01
CA ASP A 233 12.91 -14.61 -12.01
C ASP A 233 12.18 -15.39 -13.12
N TYR A 234 12.84 -16.40 -13.69
CA TYR A 234 12.25 -17.16 -14.80
C TYR A 234 11.03 -17.98 -14.37
N ILE A 235 11.13 -18.75 -13.29
CA ILE A 235 10.09 -19.70 -12.88
C ILE A 235 8.96 -19.00 -12.12
N VAL A 236 9.30 -18.18 -11.13
CA VAL A 236 8.30 -17.59 -10.21
C VAL A 236 7.74 -16.30 -10.81
N VAL A 237 8.59 -15.37 -11.26
CA VAL A 237 8.11 -14.07 -11.77
C VAL A 237 7.44 -14.23 -13.14
N HIS A 238 8.04 -14.98 -14.07
CA HIS A 238 7.52 -15.04 -15.43
C HIS A 238 6.51 -16.17 -15.63
N TRP A 239 6.91 -17.43 -15.43
CA TRP A 239 6.04 -18.58 -15.72
C TRP A 239 4.88 -18.73 -14.74
N PHE A 240 5.14 -18.68 -13.43
CA PHE A 240 4.08 -18.83 -12.43
C PHE A 240 3.07 -17.70 -12.51
N VAL A 241 3.50 -16.42 -12.59
CA VAL A 241 2.56 -15.30 -12.71
C VAL A 241 1.72 -15.38 -14.00
N PHE A 242 2.32 -15.80 -15.12
CA PHE A 242 1.57 -16.03 -16.37
C PHE A 242 0.44 -17.06 -16.17
N ILE A 243 0.78 -18.26 -15.67
CA ILE A 243 -0.19 -19.33 -15.45
C ILE A 243 -1.23 -18.91 -14.40
N PHE A 244 -0.76 -18.24 -13.34
CA PHE A 244 -1.58 -17.78 -12.25
C PHE A 244 -2.64 -16.78 -12.72
N ASP A 245 -2.25 -15.70 -13.39
CA ASP A 245 -3.21 -14.70 -13.90
C ASP A 245 -4.21 -15.33 -14.88
N LEU A 246 -3.75 -16.24 -15.75
CA LEU A 246 -4.60 -16.92 -16.73
C LEU A 246 -5.68 -17.82 -16.08
N THR A 247 -5.40 -18.40 -14.91
CA THR A 247 -6.22 -19.48 -14.33
C THR A 247 -6.85 -19.18 -12.97
N VAL A 248 -6.32 -18.22 -12.20
CA VAL A 248 -6.73 -17.96 -10.81
C VAL A 248 -8.22 -17.64 -10.69
N ALA A 249 -8.77 -16.88 -11.63
CA ALA A 249 -10.19 -16.52 -11.60
C ALA A 249 -11.09 -17.74 -11.77
N ILE A 250 -10.69 -18.73 -12.59
CA ILE A 250 -11.39 -20.01 -12.76
C ILE A 250 -11.34 -20.81 -11.45
N TRP A 251 -10.16 -20.86 -10.81
CA TRP A 251 -9.99 -21.59 -9.55
C TRP A 251 -10.74 -20.96 -8.37
N MET A 252 -10.89 -19.64 -8.35
CA MET A 252 -11.73 -18.94 -7.35
C MET A 252 -13.22 -19.24 -7.54
N MET A 253 -13.69 -19.41 -8.79
CA MET A 253 -15.08 -19.76 -9.06
C MET A 253 -15.41 -21.21 -8.66
N CYS A 254 -14.48 -22.15 -8.88
CA CYS A 254 -14.66 -23.56 -8.55
C CYS A 254 -14.65 -23.81 -7.03
N ALA A 255 -15.72 -24.38 -6.49
CA ALA A 255 -15.91 -24.55 -5.04
C ALA A 255 -14.82 -25.39 -4.36
N TYR A 256 -14.28 -26.41 -5.04
CA TYR A 256 -13.26 -27.30 -4.49
C TYR A 256 -11.89 -26.61 -4.34
N THR A 257 -11.48 -25.82 -5.34
CA THR A 257 -10.18 -25.14 -5.37
C THR A 257 -10.20 -23.75 -4.73
N ARG A 258 -11.39 -23.19 -4.48
CA ARG A 258 -11.59 -21.79 -4.06
C ARG A 258 -10.73 -21.41 -2.86
N HIS A 259 -10.75 -22.20 -1.79
CA HIS A 259 -10.02 -21.84 -0.56
C HIS A 259 -8.52 -21.69 -0.81
N VAL A 260 -7.93 -22.62 -1.58
CA VAL A 260 -6.51 -22.58 -1.94
C VAL A 260 -6.21 -21.40 -2.85
N ALA A 261 -7.02 -21.22 -3.92
CA ALA A 261 -6.85 -20.11 -4.86
C ALA A 261 -6.94 -18.74 -4.18
N MET A 262 -7.83 -18.60 -3.20
CA MET A 262 -7.99 -17.37 -2.42
C MET A 262 -6.75 -17.07 -1.56
N VAL A 263 -6.10 -18.07 -0.97
CA VAL A 263 -4.85 -17.85 -0.22
C VAL A 263 -3.74 -17.39 -1.15
N PHE A 264 -3.53 -18.08 -2.27
CA PHE A 264 -2.50 -17.70 -3.25
C PHE A 264 -2.75 -16.32 -3.86
N CYS A 265 -4.01 -15.99 -4.19
CA CYS A 265 -4.39 -14.67 -4.69
C CYS A 265 -4.18 -13.57 -3.65
N ALA A 266 -4.50 -13.84 -2.38
CA ALA A 266 -4.23 -12.88 -1.31
C ALA A 266 -2.72 -12.64 -1.15
N LEU A 267 -1.91 -13.71 -1.15
CA LEU A 267 -0.46 -13.61 -1.09
C LEU A 267 0.12 -12.85 -2.28
N PHE A 268 -0.35 -13.13 -3.50
CA PHE A 268 0.06 -12.43 -4.72
C PHE A 268 -0.20 -10.92 -4.63
N HIS A 269 -1.39 -10.50 -4.19
CA HIS A 269 -1.70 -9.07 -4.02
C HIS A 269 -0.89 -8.42 -2.89
N LEU A 270 -0.73 -9.10 -1.76
CA LEU A 270 0.13 -8.62 -0.67
C LEU A 270 1.59 -8.48 -1.12
N MET A 271 2.08 -9.42 -1.93
CA MET A 271 3.40 -9.36 -2.55
C MET A 271 3.53 -8.13 -3.46
N ASN A 272 2.57 -7.93 -4.37
CA ASN A 272 2.55 -6.79 -5.29
C ASN A 272 2.46 -5.45 -4.54
N SER A 273 1.74 -5.37 -3.42
CA SER A 273 1.69 -4.17 -2.56
C SER A 273 3.02 -3.77 -1.95
N ARG A 274 4.00 -4.69 -1.92
CA ARG A 274 5.35 -4.46 -1.41
C ARG A 274 6.37 -4.28 -2.52
N LEU A 275 6.21 -4.99 -3.62
CA LEU A 275 7.08 -4.90 -4.79
C LEU A 275 6.91 -3.59 -5.53
N PHE A 276 5.67 -3.12 -5.65
CA PHE A 276 5.35 -2.04 -6.56
C PHE A 276 4.51 -0.96 -5.87
N ARG A 277 4.75 0.30 -6.22
CA ARG A 277 3.91 1.43 -5.83
C ARG A 277 2.75 1.60 -6.82
N ILE A 278 1.83 0.62 -6.88
CA ILE A 278 0.68 0.64 -7.82
C ILE A 278 -0.65 1.09 -7.16
N GLY A 279 -0.53 1.91 -6.13
CA GLY A 279 -1.65 2.50 -5.40
C GLY A 279 -2.60 1.48 -4.78
N MET A 280 -3.91 1.80 -4.80
CA MET A 280 -4.94 1.03 -4.11
C MET A 280 -5.31 -0.31 -4.77
N PHE A 281 -4.69 -0.69 -5.89
CA PHE A 281 -5.08 -1.87 -6.66
C PHE A 281 -5.05 -3.19 -5.89
N PRO A 282 -3.96 -3.57 -5.21
CA PRO A 282 -3.92 -4.84 -4.47
C PRO A 282 -4.99 -4.88 -3.37
N TRP A 283 -5.26 -3.73 -2.74
CA TRP A 283 -6.27 -3.59 -1.68
C TRP A 283 -7.69 -3.72 -2.22
N VAL A 284 -7.99 -3.17 -3.40
CA VAL A 284 -9.30 -3.33 -4.06
C VAL A 284 -9.51 -4.78 -4.51
N CYS A 285 -8.48 -5.44 -5.03
CA CYS A 285 -8.54 -6.87 -5.34
C CYS A 285 -8.83 -7.69 -4.07
N LEU A 286 -8.11 -7.46 -2.97
CA LEU A 286 -8.34 -8.12 -1.68
C LEU A 286 -9.76 -7.84 -1.13
N ALA A 287 -10.26 -6.62 -1.27
CA ALA A 287 -11.60 -6.21 -0.83
C ALA A 287 -12.73 -6.89 -1.62
N THR A 288 -12.49 -7.24 -2.88
CA THR A 288 -13.49 -7.83 -3.78
C THR A 288 -13.42 -9.34 -3.86
N MET A 289 -12.30 -9.96 -3.48
CA MET A 289 -12.13 -11.41 -3.36
C MET A 289 -13.27 -12.12 -2.59
N PRO A 290 -13.79 -11.63 -1.46
CA PRO A 290 -14.90 -12.27 -0.75
C PRO A 290 -16.17 -12.48 -1.58
N LEU A 291 -16.36 -11.77 -2.71
CA LEU A 291 -17.46 -12.00 -3.64
C LEU A 291 -17.54 -13.45 -4.14
N TYR A 292 -16.42 -14.15 -4.22
CA TYR A 292 -16.37 -15.53 -4.74
C TYR A 292 -16.85 -16.58 -3.72
N TYR A 293 -16.97 -16.23 -2.43
CA TYR A 293 -17.55 -17.11 -1.42
C TYR A 293 -19.09 -17.22 -1.52
N PRO A 294 -19.72 -18.20 -0.84
CA PRO A 294 -21.17 -18.28 -0.75
C PRO A 294 -21.80 -16.96 -0.29
N PHE A 295 -22.90 -16.55 -0.90
CA PHE A 295 -23.49 -15.21 -0.75
C PHE A 295 -23.86 -14.81 0.70
N ASP A 296 -24.04 -15.80 1.58
CA ASP A 296 -24.41 -15.68 2.99
C ASP A 296 -23.22 -15.79 3.96
N TRP A 297 -21.98 -15.85 3.45
CA TRP A 297 -20.77 -15.95 4.28
C TRP A 297 -20.69 -14.91 5.42
N PRO A 298 -21.11 -13.65 5.26
CA PRO A 298 -21.04 -12.67 6.36
C PRO A 298 -21.95 -13.05 7.52
N LYS A 299 -23.14 -13.57 7.21
CA LYS A 299 -24.11 -14.03 8.21
C LYS A 299 -23.61 -15.28 8.93
N ARG A 300 -22.94 -16.20 8.23
CA ARG A 300 -22.30 -17.39 8.83
C ARG A 300 -21.17 -17.02 9.78
N ILE A 301 -20.34 -16.04 9.43
CA ILE A 301 -19.28 -15.57 10.34
C ILE A 301 -19.89 -14.85 11.55
N ALA A 302 -20.91 -14.01 11.35
CA ALA A 302 -21.62 -13.33 12.43
C ALA A 302 -22.31 -14.32 13.39
N SER A 303 -22.90 -15.41 12.89
CA SER A 303 -23.48 -16.44 13.74
C SER A 303 -22.42 -17.23 14.50
N TYR A 304 -21.32 -17.62 13.84
CA TYR A 304 -20.22 -18.34 14.48
C TYR A 304 -19.58 -17.53 15.60
N THR A 305 -19.27 -16.25 15.35
CA THR A 305 -18.72 -15.34 16.36
C THR A 305 -19.66 -15.09 17.53
N LYS A 306 -20.98 -14.96 17.27
CA LYS A 306 -21.99 -14.84 18.33
C LYS A 306 -22.07 -16.10 19.18
N THR A 307 -22.09 -17.29 18.57
CA THR A 307 -22.10 -18.57 19.28
C THR A 307 -20.83 -18.77 20.10
N HIS A 308 -19.67 -18.43 19.56
CA HIS A 308 -18.39 -18.54 20.27
C HIS A 308 -18.29 -17.53 21.42
N TYR A 309 -18.77 -16.29 21.21
CA TYR A 309 -18.88 -15.29 22.27
C TYR A 309 -19.82 -15.76 23.41
N ILE A 310 -20.98 -16.32 23.07
CA ILE A 310 -21.92 -16.88 24.06
C ILE A 310 -21.28 -18.07 24.79
N CYS A 311 -20.60 -18.96 24.08
CA CYS A 311 -19.88 -20.10 24.67
C CYS A 311 -18.79 -19.64 25.64
N ILE A 312 -17.97 -18.66 25.26
CA ILE A 312 -16.94 -18.06 26.11
C ILE A 312 -17.58 -17.40 27.33
N LYS A 313 -18.66 -16.62 27.14
CA LYS A 313 -19.40 -15.98 28.23
C LYS A 313 -19.96 -17.01 29.22
N ASN A 314 -20.54 -18.10 28.71
CA ASN A 314 -21.10 -19.18 29.53
C ASN A 314 -20.01 -19.98 30.26
N CYS A 315 -18.87 -20.25 29.61
CA CYS A 315 -17.71 -20.91 30.22
C CYS A 315 -17.10 -20.05 31.33
N ILE A 316 -16.96 -18.73 31.11
CA ILE A 316 -16.49 -17.79 32.14
C ILE A 316 -17.50 -17.73 33.29
N SER A 317 -18.80 -17.69 33.01
CA SER A 317 -19.85 -17.69 34.04
C SER A 317 -19.80 -18.96 34.88
N SER A 318 -19.69 -20.14 34.25
CA SER A 318 -19.57 -21.44 34.93
C SER A 318 -18.34 -21.49 35.84
N LYS A 319 -17.18 -21.02 35.37
CA LYS A 319 -15.94 -21.02 36.16
C LYS A 319 -15.98 -20.06 37.35
N ILE A 320 -16.69 -18.93 37.19
CA ILE A 320 -16.94 -17.98 38.30
C ILE A 320 -17.87 -18.63 39.33
N THR A 321 -18.92 -19.31 38.91
CA THR A 321 -19.83 -20.03 39.83
C THR A 321 -19.11 -21.12 40.60
N GLU A 322 -18.23 -21.89 39.95
CA GLU A 322 -17.40 -22.92 40.58
C GLU A 322 -16.40 -22.34 41.59
N LEU A 323 -15.77 -21.21 41.28
CA LEU A 323 -14.88 -20.49 42.20
C LEU A 323 -15.62 -19.94 43.42
N ILE A 324 -16.84 -19.42 43.24
CA ILE A 324 -17.69 -18.95 44.34
C ILE A 324 -18.11 -20.14 45.22
N HIS A 325 -18.48 -21.27 44.62
CA HIS A 325 -18.86 -22.47 45.37
C HIS A 325 -17.70 -23.04 46.19
N ASN A 326 -16.49 -23.11 45.61
CA ASN A 326 -15.29 -23.51 46.32
C ASN A 326 -14.89 -22.52 47.44
N TYR A 327 -15.09 -21.22 47.23
CA TYR A 327 -14.85 -20.20 48.26
C TYR A 327 -15.83 -20.33 49.45
N ILE A 328 -17.11 -20.62 49.17
CA ILE A 328 -18.13 -20.84 50.22
C ILE A 328 -17.84 -22.14 50.99
N TYR A 329 -17.39 -23.20 50.31
CA TYR A 329 -17.03 -24.47 50.94
C TYR A 329 -15.78 -24.33 51.84
N LEU A 330 -14.74 -23.63 51.38
CA LEU A 330 -13.55 -23.33 52.17
C LEU A 330 -13.83 -22.36 53.33
N SER A 331 -14.86 -21.52 53.20
CA SER A 331 -15.34 -20.62 54.26
C SER A 331 -16.11 -21.36 55.35
N SER A 332 -16.81 -22.46 55.05
CA SER A 332 -17.55 -23.23 56.08
C SER A 332 -16.64 -24.11 56.91
N ASP A 333 -15.50 -24.56 56.36
CA ASP A 333 -14.52 -25.37 57.10
C ASP A 333 -13.65 -24.54 58.08
N ALA A 334 -13.58 -23.22 57.91
CA ALA A 334 -12.75 -22.33 58.73
C ALA A 334 -13.43 -21.79 60.00
N TYR A 335 -14.76 -21.91 60.13
CA TYR A 335 -15.51 -21.46 61.32
C TYR A 335 -16.16 -22.66 62.01
N GLY A 336 -15.60 -23.02 63.16
CA GLY A 336 -16.09 -24.11 64.01
C GLY A 336 -17.58 -23.98 64.33
N ALA A 337 -18.26 -25.12 64.27
CA ALA A 337 -19.67 -25.28 64.57
C ALA A 337 -20.01 -24.74 65.97
N LYS A 338 -20.67 -23.57 66.03
CA LYS A 338 -21.70 -23.31 67.05
C LYS A 338 -22.69 -22.17 66.79
N ASP A 339 -22.48 -21.27 65.84
CA ASP A 339 -23.43 -20.15 65.58
C ASP A 339 -24.00 -20.11 64.14
N ALA A 340 -24.01 -21.25 63.43
CA ALA A 340 -24.34 -21.31 62.00
C ALA A 340 -25.85 -21.45 61.66
N LYS A 341 -26.77 -21.40 62.63
CA LYS A 341 -28.21 -21.57 62.36
C LYS A 341 -28.94 -20.25 62.08
N ASP A 342 -28.65 -19.17 62.81
CA ASP A 342 -29.33 -17.87 62.61
C ASP A 342 -28.80 -17.06 61.42
N TYR A 343 -27.54 -17.26 61.01
CA TYR A 343 -26.96 -16.52 59.88
C TYR A 343 -27.36 -17.08 58.50
N ASN A 344 -27.70 -18.36 58.44
CA ASN A 344 -28.02 -19.04 57.17
C ASN A 344 -29.47 -18.80 56.71
N GLU A 345 -30.41 -18.50 57.60
CA GLU A 345 -31.80 -18.24 57.23
C GLU A 345 -31.97 -16.85 56.59
N VAL A 346 -31.35 -15.83 57.18
CA VAL A 346 -31.41 -14.42 56.72
C VAL A 346 -30.68 -14.20 55.37
N GLN A 347 -29.65 -15.01 55.08
CA GLN A 347 -28.88 -14.90 53.84
C GLN A 347 -29.49 -15.72 52.69
N SER A 348 -30.25 -16.79 53.00
CA SER A 348 -30.97 -17.57 51.98
C SER A 348 -32.20 -16.84 51.42
N GLU A 349 -32.88 -16.02 52.23
CA GLU A 349 -33.98 -15.17 51.76
C GLU A 349 -33.48 -14.01 50.90
N ASN A 350 -32.40 -13.33 51.32
CA ASN A 350 -31.79 -12.25 50.53
C ASN A 350 -31.15 -12.73 49.21
N LEU A 351 -30.68 -13.97 49.13
CA LEU A 351 -30.25 -14.55 47.85
C LEU A 351 -31.44 -14.94 46.98
N LYS A 352 -32.54 -15.48 47.53
CA LYS A 352 -33.74 -15.81 46.73
C LYS A 352 -34.39 -14.56 46.14
N ASP A 353 -34.41 -13.44 46.85
CA ASP A 353 -34.95 -12.18 46.32
C ASP A 353 -34.07 -11.54 45.24
N ASN A 354 -32.74 -11.54 45.42
CA ASN A 354 -31.82 -11.06 44.37
C ASN A 354 -31.80 -11.96 43.12
N THR A 355 -32.00 -13.27 43.30
CA THR A 355 -32.09 -14.22 42.17
C THR A 355 -33.43 -14.08 41.44
N ASN A 356 -34.52 -13.79 42.16
CA ASN A 356 -35.84 -13.56 41.56
C ASN A 356 -35.95 -12.20 40.84
N GLU A 357 -35.23 -11.15 41.28
CA GLU A 357 -35.11 -9.90 40.52
C GLU A 357 -34.27 -10.05 39.24
N LEU A 358 -33.22 -10.88 39.26
CA LEU A 358 -32.42 -11.23 38.08
C LEU A 358 -33.19 -12.11 37.07
N ILE A 359 -34.17 -12.89 37.53
CA ILE A 359 -35.01 -13.76 36.69
C ILE A 359 -36.24 -13.03 36.13
N LYS A 360 -36.79 -12.02 36.84
CA LYS A 360 -37.95 -11.22 36.36
C LYS A 360 -37.61 -10.27 35.19
N GLY A 361 -36.33 -10.04 34.87
CA GLY A 361 -35.89 -9.22 33.75
C GLY A 361 -35.90 -9.89 32.37
N THR A 362 -36.15 -11.20 32.30
CA THR A 362 -36.15 -11.98 31.05
C THR A 362 -37.53 -12.51 30.72
N LYS A 363 -38.35 -11.68 30.08
CA LYS A 363 -39.42 -12.18 29.21
C LYS A 363 -38.80 -12.66 27.90
N TYR A 364 -38.77 -13.97 27.69
CA TYR A 364 -38.79 -14.57 26.36
C TYR A 364 -39.72 -15.78 26.39
N ASP A 365 -40.87 -15.59 25.77
CA ASP A 365 -41.81 -16.65 25.43
C ASP A 365 -41.20 -17.60 24.39
N ASN A 366 -41.47 -18.89 24.60
CA ASN A 366 -41.65 -19.95 23.63
C ASN A 366 -40.53 -20.27 22.63
N ILE A 367 -39.70 -21.26 22.97
CA ILE A 367 -39.20 -22.25 21.98
C ILE A 367 -39.41 -23.65 22.55
N LYS A 368 -40.23 -24.42 21.83
CA LYS A 368 -40.58 -25.82 22.05
C LYS A 368 -39.34 -26.73 22.07
N GLU A 369 -39.45 -27.77 22.88
CA GLU A 369 -38.52 -28.88 23.08
C GLU A 369 -38.01 -29.49 21.76
N ILE A 370 -36.70 -29.75 21.72
CA ILE A 370 -36.05 -30.64 20.75
C ILE A 370 -35.83 -31.97 21.48
N PRO A 371 -36.42 -33.10 21.04
CA PRO A 371 -36.20 -34.39 21.69
C PRO A 371 -34.84 -34.97 21.30
N LYS A 372 -34.17 -35.52 22.32
CA LYS A 372 -32.92 -36.28 22.22
C LYS A 372 -33.14 -37.53 21.35
N THR A 373 -32.33 -37.70 20.31
CA THR A 373 -32.27 -38.95 19.54
C THR A 373 -31.08 -39.78 20.02
N LYS A 374 -31.37 -40.95 20.59
CA LYS A 374 -30.44 -42.06 20.78
C LYS A 374 -30.30 -42.81 19.45
N GLU A 375 -29.10 -43.34 19.22
CA GLU A 375 -28.75 -44.26 18.13
C GLU A 375 -29.63 -45.52 18.15
N VAL A 376 -30.14 -45.90 16.98
CA VAL A 376 -30.49 -47.28 16.63
C VAL A 376 -30.08 -47.52 15.17
N ILE A 377 -29.20 -48.50 14.97
CA ILE A 377 -28.84 -49.08 13.68
C ILE A 377 -29.88 -50.16 13.36
N GLU A 378 -30.44 -50.13 12.15
CA GLU A 378 -30.69 -51.28 11.24
C GLU A 378 -31.96 -51.14 10.37
N ASN A 379 -31.71 -51.35 9.06
CA ASN A 379 -32.54 -52.05 8.08
C ASN A 379 -33.79 -51.40 7.42
N ARG A 380 -33.70 -51.43 6.08
CA ARG A 380 -34.71 -51.72 5.03
C ARG A 380 -35.11 -50.62 4.05
N ASP A 381 -34.99 -51.01 2.79
CA ASP A 381 -35.54 -50.45 1.56
C ASP A 381 -37.01 -50.03 1.67
N ALA A 382 -37.36 -48.92 1.01
CA ALA A 382 -38.60 -48.77 0.25
C ALA A 382 -38.62 -47.46 -0.54
N THR A 383 -38.89 -47.60 -1.83
CA THR A 383 -39.22 -46.56 -2.81
C THR A 383 -40.56 -45.91 -2.46
N THR A 384 -40.61 -44.60 -2.18
CA THR A 384 -41.88 -43.85 -2.24
C THR A 384 -41.67 -42.37 -2.60
N THR A 385 -42.03 -42.06 -3.85
CA THR A 385 -42.71 -40.86 -4.35
C THR A 385 -42.96 -39.75 -3.32
N MET A 386 -42.26 -38.62 -3.44
CA MET A 386 -42.61 -37.40 -2.71
C MET A 386 -43.73 -36.65 -3.42
N GLN A 387 -44.89 -36.64 -2.77
CA GLN A 387 -46.00 -35.75 -3.06
C GLN A 387 -45.58 -34.28 -2.95
N GLN A 388 -45.95 -33.55 -3.99
CA GLN A 388 -45.94 -32.10 -4.11
C GLN A 388 -46.89 -31.51 -3.05
N LYS A 389 -46.32 -30.77 -2.08
CA LYS A 389 -47.12 -30.02 -1.09
C LYS A 389 -47.28 -28.60 -1.61
N GLU A 390 -48.47 -28.30 -2.11
CA GLU A 390 -48.90 -26.98 -2.55
C GLU A 390 -48.71 -25.94 -1.44
N LEU A 391 -48.08 -24.81 -1.78
CA LEU A 391 -48.13 -23.59 -0.98
C LEU A 391 -49.45 -22.85 -1.29
N PRO A 392 -50.08 -22.19 -0.31
CA PRO A 392 -51.35 -21.52 -0.50
C PRO A 392 -51.21 -20.33 -1.47
N GLU A 393 -52.06 -20.31 -2.50
CA GLU A 393 -52.25 -19.18 -3.40
C GLU A 393 -52.64 -17.92 -2.62
N MET A 394 -51.74 -16.93 -2.61
CA MET A 394 -52.09 -15.56 -2.29
C MET A 394 -52.58 -14.93 -3.59
N LYS A 395 -53.91 -14.72 -3.70
CA LYS A 395 -54.53 -13.98 -4.80
C LYS A 395 -54.05 -12.53 -4.78
N ASP A 396 -53.02 -12.22 -5.57
CA ASP A 396 -52.77 -10.85 -6.03
C ASP A 396 -53.57 -10.63 -7.32
N VAL A 397 -54.65 -9.88 -7.19
CA VAL A 397 -55.36 -9.29 -8.33
C VAL A 397 -54.50 -8.12 -8.80
N GLY A 398 -53.61 -8.41 -9.75
CA GLY A 398 -52.78 -7.43 -10.46
C GLY A 398 -52.86 -7.68 -11.96
N THR A 399 -53.27 -6.67 -12.70
CA THR A 399 -53.52 -6.63 -14.14
C THR A 399 -52.36 -7.17 -15.00
N ASP A 400 -52.66 -8.00 -16.02
CA ASP A 400 -51.72 -8.63 -16.98
C ASP A 400 -50.71 -7.65 -17.64
N THR A 401 -50.99 -6.36 -17.61
CA THR A 401 -50.11 -5.29 -18.09
C THR A 401 -48.82 -5.12 -17.25
N ASP A 402 -48.86 -5.32 -15.93
CA ASP A 402 -47.69 -5.13 -15.05
C ASP A 402 -46.71 -6.30 -15.12
N ALA A 403 -47.21 -7.52 -15.32
CA ALA A 403 -46.37 -8.71 -15.47
C ALA A 403 -45.56 -8.68 -16.78
N ASN A 404 -46.13 -8.13 -17.85
CA ASN A 404 -45.47 -8.03 -19.15
C ASN A 404 -44.38 -6.93 -19.15
N ASP A 405 -44.61 -5.81 -18.47
CA ASP A 405 -43.61 -4.74 -18.29
C ASP A 405 -42.43 -5.19 -17.41
N ASP A 406 -42.68 -5.93 -16.33
CA ASP A 406 -41.61 -6.50 -15.49
C ASP A 406 -40.75 -7.53 -16.26
N SER A 407 -41.37 -8.37 -17.09
CA SER A 407 -40.67 -9.31 -17.98
C SER A 407 -39.78 -8.59 -19.00
N LEU A 408 -40.26 -7.49 -19.58
CA LEU A 408 -39.50 -6.69 -20.54
C LEU A 408 -38.30 -5.99 -19.88
N LYS A 409 -38.46 -5.42 -18.68
CA LYS A 409 -37.38 -4.82 -17.90
C LYS A 409 -36.28 -5.82 -17.55
N LYS A 410 -36.65 -7.04 -17.16
CA LYS A 410 -35.72 -8.14 -16.89
C LYS A 410 -34.90 -8.49 -18.13
N LYS A 411 -35.55 -8.69 -19.28
CA LYS A 411 -34.88 -8.98 -20.55
C LYS A 411 -33.92 -7.85 -20.98
N ARG A 412 -34.36 -6.59 -20.87
CA ARG A 412 -33.52 -5.41 -21.18
C ARG A 412 -32.24 -5.37 -20.34
N THR A 413 -32.35 -5.67 -19.05
CA THR A 413 -31.19 -5.72 -18.14
C THR A 413 -30.18 -6.78 -18.60
N ILE A 414 -30.66 -7.98 -18.96
CA ILE A 414 -29.78 -9.05 -19.44
C ILE A 414 -29.14 -8.70 -20.79
N TYR A 415 -29.85 -8.03 -21.70
CA TYR A 415 -29.23 -7.52 -22.95
C TYR A 415 -28.10 -6.53 -22.68
N LEU A 416 -28.27 -5.60 -21.73
CA LEU A 416 -27.21 -4.66 -21.36
C LEU A 416 -26.00 -5.37 -20.73
N ILE A 417 -26.24 -6.38 -19.90
CA ILE A 417 -25.17 -7.21 -19.32
C ILE A 417 -24.43 -7.98 -20.42
N ALA A 418 -25.15 -8.59 -21.37
CA ALA A 418 -24.53 -9.29 -22.49
C ALA A 418 -23.70 -8.35 -23.37
N LEU A 419 -24.22 -7.15 -23.65
CA LEU A 419 -23.47 -6.11 -24.37
C LEU A 419 -22.20 -5.71 -23.60
N TYR A 420 -22.28 -5.52 -22.28
CA TYR A 420 -21.12 -5.21 -21.45
C TYR A 420 -20.06 -6.32 -21.47
N VAL A 421 -20.49 -7.59 -21.37
CA VAL A 421 -19.62 -8.77 -21.46
C VAL A 421 -18.86 -8.78 -22.78
N LEU A 422 -19.57 -8.63 -23.90
CA LEU A 422 -18.97 -8.58 -25.23
C LEU A 422 -18.04 -7.38 -25.40
N LEU A 423 -18.43 -6.21 -24.90
CA LEU A 423 -17.62 -5.00 -24.98
C LEU A 423 -16.29 -5.17 -24.22
N GLN A 424 -16.33 -5.67 -22.99
CA GLN A 424 -15.11 -5.88 -22.19
C GLN A 424 -14.21 -6.99 -22.74
N ALA A 425 -14.77 -7.98 -23.44
CA ALA A 425 -13.98 -8.97 -24.17
C ALA A 425 -13.35 -8.40 -25.45
N PHE A 426 -14.03 -7.46 -26.12
CA PHE A 426 -13.59 -6.87 -27.38
C PHE A 426 -12.57 -5.74 -27.21
N LEU A 427 -12.81 -4.81 -26.26
CA LEU A 427 -12.02 -3.59 -26.09
C LEU A 427 -10.49 -3.83 -26.03
N PRO A 428 -9.98 -4.87 -25.35
CA PRO A 428 -8.54 -5.10 -25.32
C PRO A 428 -7.89 -5.42 -26.67
N PHE A 429 -8.69 -5.81 -27.66
CA PHE A 429 -8.26 -6.12 -29.03
C PHE A 429 -8.62 -5.03 -30.04
N SER A 430 -9.21 -3.91 -29.60
CA SER A 430 -9.70 -2.83 -30.47
C SER A 430 -8.61 -1.95 -31.11
N HIS A 431 -7.32 -2.27 -30.93
CA HIS A 431 -6.17 -1.50 -31.40
C HIS A 431 -6.08 -1.32 -32.92
N PHE A 432 -6.80 -2.14 -33.70
CA PHE A 432 -6.93 -1.96 -35.15
C PHE A 432 -7.86 -0.78 -35.52
N ILE A 433 -8.73 -0.36 -34.60
CA ILE A 433 -9.59 0.83 -34.73
C ILE A 433 -8.83 2.07 -34.23
N THR A 434 -8.23 1.96 -33.04
CA THR A 434 -7.60 3.07 -32.30
C THR A 434 -6.13 3.29 -32.68
N LYS A 435 -5.81 3.30 -33.98
CA LYS A 435 -4.42 3.33 -34.49
C LYS A 435 -3.62 4.55 -34.05
N GLY A 436 -4.26 5.67 -33.74
CA GLY A 436 -3.61 6.91 -33.29
C GLY A 436 -3.03 6.83 -31.88
N TYR A 437 -3.46 5.84 -31.10
CA TYR A 437 -2.96 5.60 -29.75
C TYR A 437 -1.92 4.47 -29.70
N ASN A 438 -1.66 3.81 -30.83
CA ASN A 438 -0.62 2.79 -30.93
C ASN A 438 0.76 3.46 -31.00
N ASN A 439 1.73 2.90 -30.29
CA ASN A 439 3.14 3.26 -30.38
C ASN A 439 3.93 2.02 -30.84
N TRP A 440 5.11 1.74 -30.28
CA TRP A 440 5.78 0.43 -30.47
C TRP A 440 4.94 -0.74 -29.94
N THR A 441 4.01 -0.46 -29.03
CA THR A 441 3.02 -1.41 -28.53
C THR A 441 1.63 -1.09 -29.07
N ASN A 442 0.86 -2.12 -29.42
CA ASN A 442 -0.49 -1.97 -29.92
C ASN A 442 -1.51 -1.77 -28.79
N GLY A 443 -2.38 -0.77 -28.91
CA GLY A 443 -3.51 -0.52 -28.03
C GLY A 443 -3.38 0.73 -27.16
N LEU A 444 -4.53 1.23 -26.70
CA LEU A 444 -4.62 2.34 -25.76
C LEU A 444 -4.21 1.86 -24.36
N TYR A 445 -3.05 2.29 -23.90
CA TYR A 445 -2.56 2.07 -22.53
C TYR A 445 -3.63 2.49 -21.52
N GLY A 446 -4.25 1.51 -20.84
CA GLY A 446 -5.34 1.73 -19.87
C GLY A 446 -6.58 0.84 -20.07
N TYR A 447 -6.92 0.46 -21.32
CA TYR A 447 -8.11 -0.35 -21.63
C TYR A 447 -7.78 -1.77 -22.12
N SER A 448 -6.51 -2.03 -22.42
CA SER A 448 -6.03 -3.29 -22.98
C SER A 448 -5.61 -4.34 -21.95
N TRP A 449 -5.70 -4.00 -20.65
CA TRP A 449 -5.24 -4.83 -19.53
C TRP A 449 -3.76 -5.25 -19.63
N ASP A 450 -2.95 -4.44 -20.32
CA ASP A 450 -1.50 -4.64 -20.44
C ASP A 450 -0.82 -4.23 -19.12
N MET A 451 -0.87 -5.11 -18.13
CA MET A 451 -0.32 -4.86 -16.78
C MET A 451 1.12 -5.38 -16.68
N MET A 452 2.09 -4.46 -16.62
CA MET A 452 3.53 -4.73 -16.45
C MET A 452 4.18 -5.57 -17.56
N VAL A 453 3.63 -5.56 -18.77
CA VAL A 453 4.20 -6.34 -19.90
C VAL A 453 5.43 -5.66 -20.52
N HIS A 454 5.57 -4.34 -20.31
CA HIS A 454 6.62 -3.52 -20.91
C HIS A 454 7.29 -2.65 -19.85
N THR A 455 8.61 -2.71 -19.80
CA THR A 455 9.46 -1.81 -19.03
C THR A 455 10.11 -0.80 -19.97
N TRP A 456 10.13 0.46 -19.57
CA TRP A 456 10.55 1.58 -20.40
C TRP A 456 11.58 2.42 -19.67
N ASP A 457 12.69 2.70 -20.35
CA ASP A 457 13.73 3.59 -19.88
C ASP A 457 13.89 4.75 -20.86
N SER A 458 14.20 5.94 -20.36
CA SER A 458 14.43 7.12 -21.19
C SER A 458 15.84 7.65 -20.93
N SER A 459 16.62 7.91 -21.98
CA SER A 459 17.99 8.42 -21.84
C SER A 459 18.08 9.94 -22.00
N SER A 460 17.39 10.50 -22.99
CA SER A 460 17.38 11.94 -23.25
C SER A 460 16.04 12.39 -23.83
N LEU A 461 15.67 13.61 -23.48
CA LEU A 461 14.48 14.29 -23.99
C LEU A 461 14.86 15.73 -24.26
N VAL A 462 14.85 16.11 -25.54
CA VAL A 462 15.18 17.46 -26.00
C VAL A 462 13.98 18.04 -26.74
N VAL A 463 13.54 19.22 -26.32
CA VAL A 463 12.49 20.00 -27.00
C VAL A 463 13.13 21.23 -27.61
N LYS A 464 13.12 21.32 -28.93
CA LYS A 464 13.67 22.44 -29.70
C LYS A 464 12.56 23.26 -30.33
N VAL A 465 12.56 24.56 -30.07
CA VAL A 465 11.66 25.54 -30.67
C VAL A 465 12.45 26.43 -31.61
N ILE A 466 11.99 26.54 -32.85
CA ILE A 466 12.60 27.40 -33.87
C ILE A 466 11.62 28.51 -34.23
N ASP A 467 12.05 29.76 -34.11
CA ASP A 467 11.33 30.88 -34.71
C ASP A 467 11.66 30.95 -36.20
N ASN A 468 10.66 30.75 -37.06
CA ASN A 468 10.85 30.71 -38.50
C ASN A 468 11.24 32.06 -39.10
N ASN A 469 10.95 33.17 -38.41
CA ASN A 469 11.27 34.52 -38.87
C ASN A 469 12.71 34.90 -38.53
N SER A 470 13.12 34.71 -37.27
CA SER A 470 14.47 35.05 -36.81
C SER A 470 15.51 33.93 -37.02
N LYS A 471 15.05 32.70 -37.31
CA LYS A 471 15.87 31.47 -37.38
C LYS A 471 16.65 31.18 -36.09
N THR A 472 16.20 31.72 -34.97
CA THR A 472 16.76 31.42 -33.65
C THR A 472 16.23 30.09 -33.12
N GLU A 473 17.12 29.27 -32.57
CA GLU A 473 16.78 28.00 -31.93
C GLU A 473 16.83 28.16 -30.40
N VAL A 474 15.79 27.68 -29.72
CA VAL A 474 15.70 27.71 -28.25
C VAL A 474 15.36 26.32 -27.75
N TYR A 475 16.08 25.87 -26.73
CA TYR A 475 15.83 24.60 -26.05
C TYR A 475 14.99 24.83 -24.80
N ILE A 476 13.95 24.03 -24.62
CA ILE A 476 13.01 24.19 -23.49
C ILE A 476 13.17 23.02 -22.53
N ASP A 477 13.26 23.35 -21.24
CA ASP A 477 13.17 22.35 -20.18
C ASP A 477 11.75 21.78 -20.12
N SER A 478 11.64 20.53 -20.54
CA SER A 478 10.38 19.81 -20.64
C SER A 478 9.77 19.44 -19.28
N GLN A 479 10.56 19.41 -18.20
CA GLN A 479 10.11 18.98 -16.87
C GLN A 479 9.33 20.08 -16.13
N HIS A 480 9.50 21.35 -16.50
CA HIS A 480 8.88 22.47 -15.78
C HIS A 480 7.38 22.63 -16.07
N ASN A 481 6.96 22.34 -17.31
CA ASN A 481 5.59 22.59 -17.78
C ASN A 481 4.72 21.33 -17.86
N THR A 482 5.23 20.19 -17.41
CA THR A 482 4.51 18.92 -17.48
C THR A 482 4.41 18.27 -16.10
N PRO A 483 3.30 17.60 -15.78
CA PRO A 483 3.10 17.00 -14.47
C PRO A 483 3.92 15.72 -14.23
N ASN A 484 4.31 15.03 -15.31
CA ASN A 484 5.09 13.80 -15.30
C ASN A 484 5.75 13.60 -16.68
N ASP A 485 6.57 12.56 -16.80
CA ASP A 485 7.32 12.22 -18.02
C ASP A 485 6.53 11.35 -19.01
N ARG A 486 5.31 10.92 -18.69
CA ARG A 486 4.61 9.88 -19.46
C ARG A 486 4.30 10.33 -20.89
N TRP A 487 4.03 11.61 -21.09
CA TRP A 487 3.75 12.16 -22.42
C TRP A 487 4.87 11.86 -23.42
N SER A 488 6.13 11.78 -22.97
CA SER A 488 7.30 11.49 -23.81
C SER A 488 7.26 10.14 -24.53
N ARG A 489 6.37 9.23 -24.11
CA ARG A 489 6.26 7.87 -24.65
C ARG A 489 5.00 7.65 -25.49
N HIS A 490 4.22 8.70 -25.75
CA HIS A 490 2.96 8.57 -26.47
C HIS A 490 2.76 9.65 -27.53
N GLY A 491 2.54 9.21 -28.78
CA GLY A 491 2.40 10.11 -29.91
C GLY A 491 1.28 11.14 -29.74
N ASP A 492 0.14 10.73 -29.19
CA ASP A 492 -1.00 11.63 -28.95
C ASP A 492 -0.69 12.73 -27.91
N MET A 493 0.04 12.38 -26.84
CA MET A 493 0.39 13.32 -25.80
C MET A 493 1.51 14.28 -26.23
N ILE A 494 2.46 13.85 -27.08
CA ILE A 494 3.47 14.74 -27.66
C ILE A 494 2.84 15.81 -28.56
N TYR A 495 1.86 15.41 -29.36
CA TYR A 495 1.09 16.36 -30.17
C TYR A 495 0.38 17.39 -29.28
N GLN A 496 -0.30 16.93 -28.21
CA GLN A 496 -0.95 17.82 -27.25
C GLN A 496 0.05 18.74 -26.52
N TYR A 497 1.24 18.22 -26.17
CA TYR A 497 2.31 19.00 -25.56
C TYR A 497 2.78 20.12 -26.49
N ALA A 498 3.00 19.85 -27.77
CA ALA A 498 3.40 20.86 -28.75
C ALA A 498 2.36 21.99 -28.87
N GLN A 499 1.07 21.66 -28.89
CA GLN A 499 0.00 22.66 -28.91
C GLN A 499 -0.05 23.50 -27.64
N CYS A 500 0.02 22.86 -26.46
CA CYS A 500 0.09 23.56 -25.18
C CYS A 500 1.31 24.49 -25.08
N LEU A 501 2.47 24.01 -25.54
CA LEU A 501 3.71 24.79 -25.52
C LEU A 501 3.59 26.04 -26.40
N LYS A 502 2.97 25.91 -27.58
CA LYS A 502 2.65 27.05 -28.44
C LYS A 502 1.77 28.08 -27.71
N GLU A 503 0.68 27.63 -27.09
CA GLU A 503 -0.23 28.50 -26.32
C GLU A 503 0.50 29.22 -25.18
N ASN A 504 1.36 28.50 -24.44
CA ASN A 504 2.16 29.07 -23.36
C ASN A 504 3.15 30.15 -23.84
N ILE A 505 3.79 29.94 -25.00
CA ILE A 505 4.69 30.92 -25.61
C ILE A 505 3.90 32.16 -26.05
N GLU A 506 2.75 31.98 -26.72
CA GLU A 506 1.86 33.07 -27.15
C GLU A 506 1.29 33.87 -25.95
N MET A 507 1.03 33.21 -24.83
CA MET A 507 0.54 33.85 -23.60
C MET A 507 1.63 34.73 -22.95
N HIS A 508 2.85 34.21 -22.74
CA HIS A 508 3.96 35.02 -22.21
C HIS A 508 4.27 36.23 -23.08
N SER A 509 4.09 36.06 -24.39
CA SER A 509 4.29 37.13 -25.36
C SER A 509 3.37 38.31 -25.17
N SER A 510 2.15 38.05 -24.71
CA SER A 510 1.11 39.05 -24.51
C SER A 510 1.22 39.75 -23.15
N GLU A 511 1.90 39.12 -22.17
CA GLU A 511 2.15 39.68 -20.84
C GLU A 511 3.35 40.66 -20.84
N THR A 512 4.35 40.45 -21.70
CA THR A 512 5.51 41.34 -21.85
C THR A 512 5.24 42.44 -22.90
N ASN A 513 4.64 43.56 -22.49
CA ASN A 513 4.52 44.78 -23.32
C ASN A 513 5.86 45.56 -23.36
N SER A 514 6.86 45.10 -24.12
CA SER A 514 8.08 45.89 -24.35
C SER A 514 8.58 45.82 -25.79
N ASP A 515 8.72 47.01 -26.38
CA ASP A 515 9.32 47.32 -27.70
C ASP A 515 10.84 47.03 -27.72
N ASP A 516 11.24 45.77 -27.52
CA ASP A 516 12.62 45.34 -27.66
C ASP A 516 12.82 44.56 -28.99
N PRO A 517 13.58 45.09 -29.95
CA PRO A 517 13.78 44.49 -31.28
C PRO A 517 14.62 43.20 -31.26
N SER A 518 15.12 42.76 -30.10
CA SER A 518 15.82 41.48 -29.91
C SER A 518 14.89 40.30 -29.56
N GLN A 519 13.58 40.52 -29.45
CA GLN A 519 12.64 39.50 -28.97
C GLN A 519 12.03 38.64 -30.09
N PHE A 520 12.20 37.32 -29.93
CA PHE A 520 11.54 36.21 -30.61
C PHE A 520 10.18 36.61 -31.24
N THR A 521 10.01 36.50 -32.56
CA THR A 521 8.78 36.92 -33.24
C THR A 521 7.71 35.84 -33.12
N LYS A 522 7.07 35.81 -31.96
CA LYS A 522 6.30 34.74 -31.30
C LYS A 522 5.12 34.06 -32.03
N LYS A 523 4.83 34.35 -33.31
CA LYS A 523 3.65 33.77 -34.02
C LYS A 523 3.96 32.65 -35.03
N ASN A 524 5.19 32.58 -35.55
CA ASN A 524 5.57 31.60 -36.56
C ASN A 524 6.66 30.67 -36.04
N ILE A 525 6.27 29.76 -35.15
CA ILE A 525 7.19 28.81 -34.50
C ILE A 525 7.05 27.41 -35.10
N SER A 526 8.13 26.66 -35.05
CA SER A 526 8.17 25.22 -35.34
C SER A 526 8.75 24.48 -34.14
N ILE A 527 8.17 23.32 -33.79
CA ILE A 527 8.55 22.56 -32.60
C ILE A 527 9.02 21.18 -33.02
N TYR A 528 10.25 20.84 -32.63
CA TYR A 528 10.90 19.56 -32.87
C TYR A 528 11.23 18.91 -31.54
N VAL A 529 11.10 17.59 -31.47
CA VAL A 529 11.35 16.84 -30.24
C VAL A 529 12.21 15.64 -30.56
N ASP A 530 13.25 15.42 -29.75
CA ASP A 530 14.13 14.26 -29.82
C ASP A 530 14.06 13.48 -28.50
N ILE A 531 13.48 12.28 -28.54
CA ILE A 531 13.26 11.43 -27.37
C ILE A 531 13.86 10.07 -27.61
N TRP A 532 14.75 9.67 -26.71
CA TRP A 532 15.44 8.39 -26.72
C TRP A 532 14.90 7.47 -25.65
N CYS A 533 14.34 6.34 -26.09
CA CYS A 533 13.73 5.35 -25.20
C CYS A 533 14.29 3.95 -25.47
N SER A 534 14.32 3.13 -24.43
CA SER A 534 14.49 1.69 -24.51
C SER A 534 13.23 1.00 -24.03
N MET A 535 12.92 -0.16 -24.61
CA MET A 535 11.82 -1.02 -24.22
C MET A 535 12.35 -2.43 -23.94
N ASN A 536 12.07 -2.98 -22.74
CA ASN A 536 12.46 -4.32 -22.33
C ASN A 536 13.96 -4.61 -22.57
N GLY A 537 14.84 -3.73 -22.07
CA GLY A 537 16.30 -3.90 -22.14
C GLY A 537 16.89 -3.93 -23.55
N ARG A 538 16.24 -3.29 -24.54
CA ARG A 538 16.82 -3.07 -25.88
C ARG A 538 17.80 -1.89 -25.87
N PHE A 539 18.43 -1.63 -27.00
CA PHE A 539 19.14 -0.38 -27.23
C PHE A 539 18.21 0.83 -27.03
N PHE A 540 18.77 1.94 -26.52
CA PHE A 540 18.11 3.22 -26.62
C PHE A 540 18.04 3.65 -28.08
N GLN A 541 16.84 3.95 -28.55
CA GLN A 541 16.60 4.46 -29.90
C GLN A 541 15.61 5.61 -29.87
N ARG A 542 15.57 6.39 -30.96
CA ARG A 542 14.58 7.45 -31.13
C ARG A 542 13.18 6.86 -31.19
N MET A 543 12.28 7.45 -30.42
CA MET A 543 10.86 7.08 -30.47
C MET A 543 10.08 7.87 -31.52
N PHE A 544 10.43 9.15 -31.71
CA PHE A 544 9.76 10.05 -32.65
C PHE A 544 10.77 10.67 -33.61
N ASP A 545 10.30 11.04 -34.79
CA ASP A 545 11.13 11.64 -35.83
C ASP A 545 11.48 13.08 -35.45
N SER A 546 12.74 13.33 -35.10
CA SER A 546 13.24 14.64 -34.69
C SER A 546 13.24 15.69 -35.81
N LYS A 547 13.00 15.29 -37.06
CA LYS A 547 12.94 16.17 -38.24
C LYS A 547 11.52 16.67 -38.56
N VAL A 548 10.50 16.16 -37.86
CA VAL A 548 9.10 16.54 -38.10
C VAL A 548 8.69 17.70 -37.19
N ASP A 549 8.11 18.74 -37.80
CA ASP A 549 7.47 19.84 -37.08
C ASP A 549 6.12 19.38 -36.51
N LEU A 550 6.06 19.22 -35.19
CA LEU A 550 4.89 18.68 -34.49
C LEU A 550 3.66 19.58 -34.59
N LEU A 551 3.84 20.89 -34.85
CA LEU A 551 2.72 21.81 -35.04
C LEU A 551 2.03 21.62 -36.41
N LYS A 552 2.73 21.03 -37.38
CA LYS A 552 2.21 20.71 -38.71
C LYS A 552 1.83 19.24 -38.87
N ALA A 553 2.27 18.39 -37.96
CA ALA A 553 1.91 16.98 -37.95
C ALA A 553 0.41 16.78 -37.70
N SER A 554 -0.22 15.86 -38.43
CA SER A 554 -1.61 15.49 -38.21
C SER A 554 -1.71 14.31 -37.24
N TRP A 555 -2.51 14.44 -36.18
CA TRP A 555 -2.86 13.32 -35.31
C TRP A 555 -4.37 13.09 -35.31
N THR A 556 -4.79 11.83 -35.46
CA THR A 556 -6.19 11.41 -35.26
C THR A 556 -6.26 10.07 -34.52
N PRO A 557 -7.32 9.79 -33.75
CA PRO A 557 -7.49 8.51 -33.06
C PRO A 557 -7.45 7.27 -33.96
N PHE A 558 -7.79 7.41 -35.24
CA PHE A 558 -8.03 6.29 -36.16
C PHE A 558 -6.92 6.07 -37.19
N SER A 559 -6.00 7.04 -37.35
CA SER A 559 -4.85 6.95 -38.25
C SER A 559 -3.58 6.59 -37.49
N LYS A 560 -2.62 5.91 -38.14
CA LYS A 560 -1.30 5.70 -37.53
C LYS A 560 -0.59 7.04 -37.32
N VAL A 561 0.21 7.13 -36.26
CA VAL A 561 1.03 8.30 -35.96
C VAL A 561 2.14 8.42 -37.01
N SER A 562 2.18 9.53 -37.76
CA SER A 562 3.11 9.71 -38.89
C SER A 562 4.56 10.00 -38.48
N TYR A 563 4.76 10.54 -37.27
CA TYR A 563 6.06 10.93 -36.72
C TYR A 563 6.61 9.91 -35.71
N LEU A 564 6.03 8.70 -35.63
CA LEU A 564 6.52 7.62 -34.79
C LEU A 564 7.58 6.81 -35.55
N MET A 565 8.76 6.65 -34.96
CA MET A 565 9.84 5.84 -35.53
C MET A 565 9.56 4.35 -35.31
N PRO A 566 9.89 3.47 -36.28
CA PRO A 566 9.72 2.03 -36.11
C PRO A 566 10.66 1.49 -35.02
N LEU A 567 10.23 0.45 -34.31
CA LEU A 567 11.10 -0.26 -33.37
C LEU A 567 12.15 -1.05 -34.18
N LEU A 568 13.45 -0.89 -33.86
CA LEU A 568 14.53 -1.61 -34.54
C LEU A 568 14.57 -3.05 -34.03
N ASP A 569 14.01 -3.96 -34.82
CA ASP A 569 14.01 -5.40 -34.50
C ASP A 569 15.36 -6.07 -34.76
N GLU A 570 16.24 -5.45 -35.56
CA GLU A 570 17.62 -5.89 -35.80
C GLU A 570 18.43 -5.92 -34.49
N GLY A 571 18.13 -5.02 -33.54
CA GLY A 571 18.76 -4.98 -32.22
C GLY A 571 18.25 -6.06 -31.25
N LYS A 572 17.26 -6.88 -31.62
CA LYS A 572 16.63 -7.84 -30.71
C LYS A 572 17.57 -8.97 -30.30
N ASP A 573 18.36 -9.48 -31.23
CA ASP A 573 19.27 -10.61 -30.99
C ASP A 573 20.49 -10.23 -30.14
N TRP A 574 20.81 -8.94 -30.09
CA TRP A 574 21.90 -8.38 -29.32
C TRP A 574 21.68 -8.41 -27.81
N ARG A 575 20.45 -8.55 -27.30
CA ARG A 575 20.14 -8.45 -25.86
C ARG A 575 21.01 -9.33 -24.97
N LYS A 576 21.25 -10.58 -25.37
CA LYS A 576 22.15 -11.48 -24.62
C LYS A 576 23.57 -10.95 -24.55
N ASN A 577 24.05 -10.36 -25.65
CA ASN A 577 25.37 -9.75 -25.71
C ASN A 577 25.42 -8.47 -24.87
N LEU A 578 24.34 -7.66 -24.86
CA LEU A 578 24.25 -6.47 -24.02
C LEU A 578 24.38 -6.82 -22.53
N ASP A 579 23.69 -7.87 -22.07
CA ASP A 579 23.79 -8.34 -20.68
C ASP A 579 25.21 -8.82 -20.33
N VAL A 580 25.89 -9.48 -21.28
CA VAL A 580 27.28 -9.93 -21.10
C VAL A 580 28.24 -8.75 -21.02
N ILE A 581 28.13 -7.79 -21.95
CA ILE A 581 28.96 -6.58 -21.97
C ILE A 581 28.72 -5.76 -20.71
N SER A 582 27.46 -5.61 -20.28
CA SER A 582 27.10 -4.89 -19.06
C SER A 582 27.77 -5.50 -17.83
N LYS A 583 27.68 -6.82 -17.65
CA LYS A 583 28.36 -7.53 -16.56
C LYS A 583 29.87 -7.42 -16.62
N GLU A 584 30.45 -7.42 -17.81
CA GLU A 584 31.88 -7.21 -17.99
C GLU A 584 32.29 -5.81 -17.56
N VAL A 585 31.57 -4.77 -17.99
CA VAL A 585 31.85 -3.38 -17.62
C VAL A 585 31.66 -3.15 -16.12
N HIS A 586 30.60 -3.69 -15.50
CA HIS A 586 30.39 -3.63 -14.05
C HIS A 586 31.47 -4.39 -13.25
N SER A 587 32.22 -5.30 -13.88
CA SER A 587 33.35 -5.98 -13.23
C SER A 587 34.64 -5.14 -13.20
N TRP A 588 34.73 -4.07 -13.99
CA TRP A 588 35.92 -3.21 -14.04
C TRP A 588 36.09 -2.39 -12.75
N SER A 589 34.99 -1.92 -12.16
CA SER A 589 34.93 -1.17 -10.92
C SER A 589 33.50 -1.16 -10.38
N ASN A 590 33.33 -0.85 -9.08
CA ASN A 590 32.00 -0.63 -8.51
C ASN A 590 31.27 0.59 -9.12
N ASN A 591 32.01 1.47 -9.80
CA ASN A 591 31.51 2.74 -10.32
C ASN A 591 31.46 2.78 -11.85
N SER A 592 31.88 1.72 -12.55
CA SER A 592 31.79 1.66 -14.01
C SER A 592 30.37 1.33 -14.43
N ASP A 593 29.91 1.94 -15.53
CA ASP A 593 28.60 1.65 -16.11
C ASP A 593 28.63 1.78 -17.64
N VAL A 594 27.61 1.24 -18.31
CA VAL A 594 27.49 1.22 -19.76
C VAL A 594 26.07 1.54 -20.23
N VAL A 595 25.98 2.30 -21.33
CA VAL A 595 24.71 2.62 -21.99
C VAL A 595 24.79 2.33 -23.49
N PHE A 596 23.78 1.66 -24.03
CA PHE A 596 23.73 1.19 -25.41
C PHE A 596 22.73 1.98 -26.25
N PHE A 597 23.13 2.43 -27.44
CA PHE A 597 22.33 3.21 -28.37
C PHE A 597 22.23 2.57 -29.75
N ALA A 598 21.11 2.81 -30.42
CA ALA A 598 20.87 2.46 -31.82
C ALA A 598 20.24 3.66 -32.56
N ASP A 599 20.86 4.10 -33.66
CA ASP A 599 20.35 5.24 -34.45
C ASP A 599 20.12 4.90 -35.92
N PHE A 600 19.14 5.59 -36.52
CA PHE A 600 18.72 5.42 -37.90
C PHE A 600 19.70 6.06 -38.88
N PRO A 601 19.81 5.55 -40.12
CA PRO A 601 20.61 6.17 -41.17
C PRO A 601 20.28 7.66 -41.39
N GLY A 602 21.30 8.51 -41.43
CA GLY A 602 21.15 9.94 -41.69
C GLY A 602 20.59 10.76 -40.52
N TYR A 603 20.58 10.21 -39.30
CA TYR A 603 20.27 10.92 -38.07
C TYR A 603 21.53 11.15 -37.24
N ASP A 604 21.54 12.28 -36.53
CA ASP A 604 22.63 12.73 -35.68
C ASP A 604 22.18 12.98 -34.25
N GLN A 605 23.00 12.55 -33.30
CA GLN A 605 22.77 12.74 -31.87
C GLN A 605 23.80 13.71 -31.31
N GLU A 606 23.34 14.82 -30.76
CA GLU A 606 24.15 15.72 -29.95
C GLU A 606 23.98 15.35 -28.48
N LYS A 607 25.09 15.17 -27.75
CA LYS A 607 25.07 14.73 -26.36
C LYS A 607 26.13 15.47 -25.56
N TYR A 608 25.74 15.91 -24.36
CA TYR A 608 26.66 16.44 -23.36
C TYR A 608 27.11 15.32 -22.44
N ILE A 609 28.43 15.21 -22.20
CA ILE A 609 28.96 14.33 -21.17
C ILE A 609 29.18 15.14 -19.90
N PRO A 610 28.50 14.84 -18.78
CA PRO A 610 28.73 15.52 -17.51
C PRO A 610 30.20 15.46 -17.08
N PRO A 611 30.72 16.51 -16.41
CA PRO A 611 32.10 16.52 -15.92
C PRO A 611 32.37 15.42 -14.88
N ASP A 612 31.33 14.96 -14.19
CA ASP A 612 31.37 13.91 -13.18
C ASP A 612 31.70 12.52 -13.73
N PHE A 613 31.49 12.29 -15.03
CA PHE A 613 31.79 11.01 -15.65
C PHE A 613 33.24 10.98 -16.09
N THR A 614 34.03 10.05 -15.57
CA THR A 614 35.45 9.90 -15.92
C THR A 614 35.66 8.73 -16.88
N ASN A 615 36.73 8.79 -17.68
CA ASN A 615 37.11 7.74 -18.64
C ASN A 615 35.99 7.33 -19.62
N VAL A 616 35.27 8.32 -20.17
CA VAL A 616 34.17 8.06 -21.10
C VAL A 616 34.71 7.60 -22.45
N THR A 617 34.25 6.45 -22.94
CA THR A 617 34.60 5.91 -24.26
C THR A 617 33.36 5.57 -25.07
N LEU A 618 33.35 6.03 -26.33
CA LEU A 618 32.36 5.66 -27.33
C LEU A 618 32.92 4.49 -28.15
N THR A 619 32.19 3.38 -28.19
CA THR A 619 32.56 2.18 -28.97
C THR A 619 31.47 1.82 -29.95
N ILE A 620 31.83 1.61 -31.22
CA ILE A 620 30.88 1.18 -32.27
C ILE A 620 30.78 -0.34 -32.26
N LEU A 621 29.58 -0.87 -32.04
CA LEU A 621 29.32 -2.30 -32.07
C LEU A 621 29.08 -2.76 -33.52
N GLU A 622 28.24 -2.05 -34.26
CA GLU A 622 27.86 -2.36 -35.63
C GLU A 622 27.45 -1.08 -36.38
N GLY A 623 27.67 -1.03 -37.70
CA GLY A 623 27.39 0.14 -38.53
C GLY A 623 28.59 1.08 -38.73
N THR A 624 28.33 2.27 -39.25
CA THR A 624 29.35 3.28 -39.55
C THR A 624 28.87 4.66 -39.12
N VAL A 625 29.66 5.32 -38.28
CA VAL A 625 29.28 6.53 -37.58
C VAL A 625 30.38 7.59 -37.76
N ALA A 626 29.98 8.85 -37.93
CA ALA A 626 30.89 9.99 -37.84
C ALA A 626 30.78 10.62 -36.45
N TYR A 627 31.90 10.71 -35.73
CA TYR A 627 32.02 11.40 -34.45
C TYR A 627 32.61 12.80 -34.67
N GLU A 628 31.93 13.80 -34.15
CA GLU A 628 32.33 15.21 -34.24
C GLU A 628 32.45 15.79 -32.82
N PRO A 629 33.66 16.13 -32.35
CA PRO A 629 33.84 16.77 -31.05
C PRO A 629 33.40 18.25 -31.07
N GLU A 630 33.00 18.79 -29.93
CA GLU A 630 32.73 20.23 -29.78
C GLU A 630 33.97 21.07 -30.13
N VAL A 631 33.73 22.08 -30.97
CA VAL A 631 34.77 23.01 -31.41
C VAL A 631 34.97 24.07 -30.34
N LEU A 632 35.91 23.85 -29.44
CA LEU A 632 36.47 24.90 -28.60
C LEU A 632 37.24 25.88 -29.51
N GLU A 633 36.99 27.19 -29.36
CA GLU A 633 37.41 28.28 -30.26
C GLU A 633 38.80 28.07 -30.90
N ASN A 634 38.88 28.29 -32.22
CA ASN A 634 40.08 28.22 -33.09
C ASN A 634 40.59 26.85 -33.59
N ARG A 635 39.77 25.80 -33.65
CA ARG A 635 40.09 24.59 -34.44
C ARG A 635 39.01 24.28 -35.46
N ILE A 636 39.39 23.84 -36.66
CA ILE A 636 38.45 23.25 -37.62
C ILE A 636 37.97 21.93 -37.00
N GLY A 637 36.65 21.76 -36.85
CA GLY A 637 36.05 20.52 -36.35
C GLY A 637 36.43 19.35 -37.25
N GLN A 638 37.33 18.48 -36.77
CA GLN A 638 37.64 17.23 -37.46
C GLN A 638 36.57 16.20 -37.12
N SER A 639 35.86 15.72 -38.15
CA SER A 639 34.96 14.57 -38.03
C SER A 639 35.77 13.28 -38.18
N TYR A 640 35.54 12.34 -37.27
CA TYR A 640 36.21 11.04 -37.24
C TYR A 640 35.23 9.98 -37.69
N LYS A 641 35.54 9.30 -38.80
CA LYS A 641 34.78 8.14 -39.24
C LYS A 641 35.16 6.93 -38.40
N LEU A 642 34.18 6.35 -37.72
CA LEU A 642 34.28 5.14 -36.91
C LEU A 642 33.45 4.02 -37.54
N THR A 643 34.02 2.83 -37.54
CA THR A 643 33.44 1.58 -38.04
C THR A 643 33.35 0.55 -36.91
N SER A 644 32.69 -0.58 -37.17
CA SER A 644 32.49 -1.63 -36.16
C SER A 644 33.80 -2.03 -35.46
N ARG A 645 33.76 -2.10 -34.13
CA ARG A 645 34.86 -2.38 -33.17
C ARG A 645 35.86 -1.25 -32.95
N GLU A 646 35.73 -0.12 -33.65
CA GLU A 646 36.52 1.06 -33.33
C GLU A 646 35.92 1.80 -32.12
N HIS A 647 36.81 2.44 -31.35
CA HIS A 647 36.44 3.20 -30.17
C HIS A 647 37.23 4.50 -30.10
N ILE A 648 36.63 5.51 -29.47
CA ILE A 648 37.25 6.81 -29.23
C ILE A 648 36.98 7.28 -27.81
N LYS A 649 37.95 7.97 -27.20
CA LYS A 649 37.76 8.62 -25.90
C LYS A 649 36.99 9.92 -26.10
N VAL A 650 35.95 10.12 -25.29
CA VAL A 650 35.13 11.34 -25.31
C VAL A 650 35.49 12.18 -24.08
N PRO A 651 35.90 13.45 -24.25
CA PRO A 651 36.19 14.33 -23.11
C PRO A 651 34.94 14.61 -22.27
N SER A 652 35.09 14.56 -20.95
CA SER A 652 34.04 14.95 -20.00
C SER A 652 33.85 16.46 -19.99
N GLY A 653 32.62 16.91 -19.73
CA GLY A 653 32.26 18.32 -19.70
C GLY A 653 32.12 19.00 -21.07
N THR A 654 32.09 18.21 -22.16
CA THR A 654 31.98 18.72 -23.54
C THR A 654 30.76 18.15 -24.26
N LEU A 655 30.27 18.90 -25.25
CA LEU A 655 29.31 18.40 -26.24
C LEU A 655 30.05 17.58 -27.30
N HIS A 656 29.34 16.63 -27.89
CA HIS A 656 29.79 15.95 -29.09
C HIS A 656 28.59 15.48 -29.90
N LYS A 657 28.85 15.24 -31.18
CA LYS A 657 27.85 14.84 -32.15
C LYS A 657 28.23 13.50 -32.77
N VAL A 658 27.23 12.64 -32.92
CA VAL A 658 27.35 11.27 -33.44
C VAL A 658 26.36 11.11 -34.58
N LEU A 659 26.84 11.03 -35.81
CA LEU A 659 26.03 10.93 -37.03
C LEU A 659 26.13 9.52 -37.64
N ASN A 660 25.01 8.86 -37.86
CA ASN A 660 25.00 7.61 -38.63
C ASN A 660 25.12 7.91 -40.14
N ILE A 661 26.28 7.59 -40.73
CA ILE A 661 26.57 7.78 -42.16
C ILE A 661 26.40 6.49 -42.98
N GLY A 662 26.08 5.37 -42.33
CA GLY A 662 25.84 4.09 -42.97
C GLY A 662 24.45 3.99 -43.62
N ALA A 663 24.27 2.99 -44.49
CA ALA A 663 22.96 2.67 -45.07
C ALA A 663 22.04 1.88 -44.10
N ASN A 664 22.62 1.27 -43.06
CA ASN A 664 21.93 0.48 -42.05
C ASN A 664 21.94 1.20 -40.68
N PRO A 665 21.05 0.84 -39.74
CA PRO A 665 21.11 1.33 -38.38
C PRO A 665 22.49 1.09 -37.75
N ALA A 666 22.96 2.05 -36.96
CA ALA A 666 24.23 1.96 -36.26
C ALA A 666 23.99 1.68 -34.77
N PHE A 667 24.76 0.74 -34.22
CA PHE A 667 24.69 0.31 -32.83
C PHE A 667 26.01 0.67 -32.14
N TYR A 668 25.93 1.37 -31.02
CA TYR A 668 27.10 1.85 -30.29
C TYR A 668 26.86 1.92 -28.79
N MET A 669 27.92 2.02 -28.01
CA MET A 669 27.86 2.08 -26.55
C MET A 669 28.77 3.16 -25.97
N TYR A 670 28.37 3.68 -24.81
CA TYR A 670 29.22 4.51 -23.96
C TYR A 670 29.53 3.76 -22.68
N THR A 671 30.81 3.67 -22.32
CA THR A 671 31.25 3.20 -21.00
C THR A 671 31.87 4.36 -20.24
N PHE A 672 31.61 4.47 -18.94
CA PHE A 672 32.09 5.57 -18.09
C PHE A 672 32.19 5.15 -16.62
N PHE A 673 32.89 5.93 -15.79
CA PHE A 673 32.92 5.76 -14.34
C PHE A 673 32.19 6.93 -13.66
N ASN A 674 31.29 6.63 -12.72
CA ASN A 674 30.46 7.61 -12.00
C ASN A 674 30.96 7.81 -10.56
N GLU A 675 31.52 8.99 -10.24
CA GLU A 675 32.06 9.28 -8.91
C GLU A 675 31.05 9.93 -7.93
N THR A 676 29.87 10.33 -8.41
CA THR A 676 28.94 11.21 -7.67
C THR A 676 28.10 10.50 -6.60
N GLU A 677 27.86 9.20 -6.72
CA GLU A 677 26.95 8.45 -5.83
C GLU A 677 27.44 8.38 -4.37
N ASN A 678 28.75 8.53 -4.14
CA ASN A 678 29.35 8.50 -2.80
C ASN A 678 29.14 9.77 -1.96
N ASN A 679 28.83 10.92 -2.59
CA ASN A 679 28.84 12.22 -1.90
C ASN A 679 27.45 12.66 -1.40
N ILE A 680 26.36 12.24 -2.04
CA ILE A 680 25.01 12.72 -1.73
C ILE A 680 24.41 12.03 -0.48
N GLU A 681 24.68 10.73 -0.27
CA GLU A 681 24.14 9.99 0.90
C GLU A 681 24.81 10.36 2.23
N LYS A 682 26.02 10.95 2.22
CA LYS A 682 26.81 11.21 3.44
C LYS A 682 26.58 12.59 4.09
N ASP A 683 26.01 13.56 3.37
CA ASP A 683 26.03 14.97 3.81
C ASP A 683 24.70 15.50 4.38
N LEU A 684 23.57 14.85 4.09
CA LEU A 684 22.25 15.33 4.54
C LEU A 684 22.02 15.27 6.08
N PRO A 685 22.52 14.27 6.85
CA PRO A 685 22.28 14.20 8.30
C PRO A 685 23.22 15.08 9.14
N LYS A 686 24.38 15.48 8.63
CA LYS A 686 25.42 16.17 9.43
C LYS A 686 25.03 17.59 9.85
N LYS A 687 24.11 18.24 9.12
CA LYS A 687 23.86 19.68 9.25
C LYS A 687 22.83 20.09 10.32
N ASN A 688 22.01 19.17 10.86
CA ASN A 688 20.80 19.52 11.62
C ASN A 688 20.63 18.86 13.02
N TRP A 689 21.62 18.19 13.60
CA TRP A 689 21.43 17.48 14.89
C TRP A 689 21.21 18.43 16.10
N THR A 690 21.68 19.67 16.02
CA THR A 690 21.49 20.70 17.07
C THR A 690 20.02 21.08 17.28
N VAL A 691 19.14 20.73 16.34
CA VAL A 691 17.68 20.91 16.47
C VAL A 691 17.13 20.21 17.71
N ALA A 692 17.74 19.11 18.16
CA ALA A 692 17.35 18.37 19.36
C ALA A 692 17.34 19.23 20.64
N PHE A 693 18.26 20.20 20.77
CA PHE A 693 18.30 21.10 21.93
C PHE A 693 17.07 22.01 22.01
N TYR A 694 16.57 22.48 20.86
CA TYR A 694 15.36 23.30 20.81
C TYR A 694 14.13 22.50 21.26
N TYR A 695 14.02 21.22 20.83
CA TYR A 695 12.95 20.34 21.28
C TYR A 695 12.97 20.10 22.79
N VAL A 696 14.16 19.91 23.38
CA VAL A 696 14.32 19.79 24.84
C VAL A 696 13.89 21.07 25.56
N GLY A 697 14.27 22.25 25.03
CA GLY A 697 13.87 23.54 25.60
C GLY A 697 12.35 23.72 25.63
N VAL A 698 11.68 23.42 24.52
CA VAL A 698 10.21 23.46 24.41
C VAL A 698 9.55 22.46 25.36
N TYR A 699 10.09 21.24 25.41
CA TYR A 699 9.60 20.19 26.30
C TYR A 699 9.70 20.58 27.78
N MET A 700 10.83 21.14 28.22
CA MET A 700 11.03 21.60 29.60
C MET A 700 10.07 22.73 29.98
N ALA A 701 9.89 23.71 29.09
CA ALA A 701 8.91 24.78 29.29
C ALA A 701 7.49 24.23 29.42
N PHE A 702 7.13 23.24 28.60
CA PHE A 702 5.82 22.61 28.61
C PHE A 702 5.55 21.79 29.88
N ILE A 703 6.50 20.96 30.35
CA ILE A 703 6.25 20.10 31.51
C ILE A 703 6.14 20.92 32.82
N PHE A 704 7.03 21.88 33.05
CA PHE A 704 7.01 22.68 34.29
C PHE A 704 5.93 23.77 34.24
N GLY A 705 5.77 24.44 33.09
CA GLY A 705 4.67 25.37 32.86
C GLY A 705 3.30 24.68 32.92
N GLY A 706 3.19 23.48 32.33
CA GLY A 706 1.99 22.64 32.39
C GLY A 706 1.65 22.17 33.80
N GLN A 707 2.66 21.81 34.60
CA GLN A 707 2.45 21.50 36.02
C GLN A 707 1.89 22.69 36.80
N TYR A 708 2.49 23.88 36.63
CA TYR A 708 2.01 25.11 37.24
C TYR A 708 0.57 25.43 36.82
N TYR A 709 0.29 25.38 35.52
CA TYR A 709 -1.04 25.61 34.95
C TYR A 709 -2.10 24.64 35.48
N MET A 710 -1.74 23.37 35.67
CA MET A 710 -2.65 22.33 36.14
C MET A 710 -2.90 22.37 37.66
N GLN A 711 -2.18 23.17 38.46
CA GLN A 711 -2.36 23.25 39.91
C GLN A 711 -3.82 23.58 40.27
N ASN A 712 -4.39 24.59 39.61
CA ASN A 712 -5.73 25.12 39.87
C ASN A 712 -6.85 24.49 39.02
N ARG A 713 -6.56 23.42 38.27
CA ARG A 713 -7.53 22.77 37.36
C ARG A 713 -7.83 21.31 37.74
N PRO A 714 -9.02 20.79 37.40
CA PRO A 714 -9.34 19.38 37.56
C PRO A 714 -8.47 18.51 36.64
N ARG A 715 -8.23 17.25 37.05
CA ARG A 715 -7.50 16.26 36.25
C ARG A 715 -8.26 15.93 34.96
N PHE A 716 -7.56 15.70 33.85
CA PHE A 716 -8.19 15.22 32.61
C PHE A 716 -8.37 13.70 32.60
N GLU A 717 -9.50 13.23 32.09
CA GLU A 717 -9.80 11.79 31.91
C GLU A 717 -9.45 11.30 30.50
N LEU A 718 -8.15 11.24 30.19
CA LEU A 718 -7.63 10.91 28.86
C LEU A 718 -7.51 9.39 28.57
N ARG A 719 -8.39 8.55 29.14
CA ARG A 719 -8.20 7.09 29.10
C ARG A 719 -8.20 6.50 27.69
N ARG A 720 -9.13 6.93 26.83
CA ARG A 720 -9.21 6.45 25.43
C ARG A 720 -8.01 6.91 24.61
N THR A 721 -7.62 8.17 24.75
CA THR A 721 -6.45 8.75 24.07
C THR A 721 -5.16 8.05 24.48
N LEU A 722 -4.98 7.82 25.80
CA LEU A 722 -3.84 7.09 26.34
C LEU A 722 -3.80 5.62 25.87
N MET A 723 -4.96 5.00 25.67
CA MET A 723 -5.04 3.65 25.12
C MET A 723 -4.58 3.62 23.67
N ILE A 724 -5.10 4.52 22.82
CA ILE A 724 -4.68 4.62 21.42
C ILE A 724 -3.17 4.89 21.35
N TRP A 725 -2.69 5.84 22.16
CA TRP A 725 -1.28 6.20 22.24
C TRP A 725 -0.36 5.02 22.57
N ASN A 726 -0.65 4.30 23.67
CA ASN A 726 0.15 3.15 24.08
C ASN A 726 0.05 1.98 23.08
N CYS A 727 -1.12 1.76 22.47
CA CYS A 727 -1.26 0.76 21.41
C CYS A 727 -0.43 1.10 20.17
N SER A 728 -0.38 2.37 19.78
CA SER A 728 0.45 2.84 18.66
C SER A 728 1.94 2.68 18.94
N LEU A 729 2.42 3.07 20.13
CA LEU A 729 3.82 2.91 20.53
C LEU A 729 4.22 1.43 20.69
N ALA A 730 3.31 0.59 21.18
CA ALA A 730 3.51 -0.86 21.23
C ALA A 730 3.63 -1.46 19.82
N ALA A 731 2.70 -1.15 18.92
CA ALA A 731 2.73 -1.63 17.54
C ALA A 731 3.99 -1.16 16.80
N PHE A 732 4.38 0.10 16.98
CA PHE A 732 5.62 0.66 16.43
C PHE A 732 6.85 -0.10 16.94
N SER A 733 6.96 -0.31 18.26
CA SER A 733 8.09 -1.00 18.86
C SER A 733 8.18 -2.47 18.44
N ILE A 734 7.03 -3.17 18.35
CA ILE A 734 6.96 -4.56 17.91
C ILE A 734 7.42 -4.67 16.45
N MET A 735 6.94 -3.76 15.60
CA MET A 735 7.33 -3.76 14.20
C MET A 735 8.83 -3.44 14.03
N GLY A 736 9.38 -2.50 14.80
CA GLY A 736 10.81 -2.22 14.84
C GLY A 736 11.65 -3.40 15.31
N ALA A 737 11.22 -4.10 16.37
CA ALA A 737 11.88 -5.32 16.85
C ALA A 737 11.84 -6.43 15.79
N CYS A 738 10.68 -6.68 15.17
CA CYS A 738 10.53 -7.71 14.13
C CYS A 738 11.38 -7.45 12.89
N ARG A 739 11.79 -6.20 12.63
CA ARG A 739 12.58 -5.82 11.46
C ARG A 739 14.08 -5.76 11.73
N THR A 740 14.49 -5.39 12.94
CA THR A 740 15.91 -5.23 13.31
C THR A 740 16.50 -6.45 14.02
N LEU A 741 15.71 -7.20 14.78
CA LEU A 741 16.19 -8.36 15.52
C LEU A 741 16.68 -9.52 14.61
N PRO A 742 16.05 -9.84 13.47
CA PRO A 742 16.55 -10.89 12.59
C PRO A 742 17.93 -10.58 11.99
N GLU A 743 18.17 -9.34 11.55
CA GLU A 743 19.49 -8.88 11.07
C GLU A 743 20.53 -9.01 12.18
N PHE A 744 20.19 -8.55 13.38
CA PHE A 744 21.08 -8.61 14.52
C PHE A 744 21.51 -10.04 14.86
N ILE A 745 20.56 -10.98 14.87
CA ILE A 745 20.84 -12.41 15.09
C ILE A 745 21.69 -12.97 13.95
N HIS A 746 21.42 -12.59 12.70
CA HIS A 746 22.20 -13.02 11.53
C HIS A 746 23.66 -12.56 11.64
N VAL A 747 23.88 -11.28 11.99
CA VAL A 747 25.23 -10.72 12.14
C VAL A 747 25.99 -11.40 13.26
N LEU A 748 25.35 -11.60 14.42
CA LEU A 748 25.99 -12.29 15.54
C LEU A 748 26.39 -13.73 15.22
N ARG A 749 25.55 -14.46 14.47
CA ARG A 749 25.81 -15.86 14.13
C ARG A 749 26.87 -16.03 13.05
N ASN A 750 26.87 -15.18 12.02
CA ASN A 750 27.69 -15.39 10.83
C ASN A 750 29.00 -14.57 10.84
N TYR A 751 29.00 -13.39 11.46
CA TYR A 751 30.13 -12.45 11.42
C TYR A 751 30.73 -12.17 12.82
N GLY A 752 30.10 -12.68 13.87
CA GLY A 752 30.61 -12.63 15.25
C GLY A 752 30.44 -11.28 15.96
N ILE A 753 30.97 -11.21 17.19
CA ILE A 753 30.76 -10.09 18.11
C ILE A 753 31.45 -8.81 17.63
N TYR A 754 32.68 -8.91 17.10
CA TYR A 754 33.41 -7.76 16.58
C TYR A 754 32.62 -7.01 15.50
N HIS A 755 32.13 -7.75 14.49
CA HIS A 755 31.33 -7.17 13.41
C HIS A 755 30.03 -6.53 13.93
N SER A 756 29.41 -7.13 14.96
CA SER A 756 28.19 -6.60 15.55
C SER A 756 28.38 -5.25 16.29
N ILE A 757 29.58 -4.98 16.81
CA ILE A 757 29.90 -3.81 17.63
C ILE A 757 30.61 -2.72 16.84
N CYS A 758 31.52 -3.09 15.94
CA CYS A 758 32.49 -2.17 15.33
C CYS A 758 32.22 -1.83 13.86
N VAL A 759 31.29 -2.54 13.19
CA VAL A 759 30.98 -2.33 11.77
C VAL A 759 29.53 -1.84 11.58
N PRO A 760 29.29 -0.66 10.96
CA PRO A 760 27.98 -0.05 10.82
C PRO A 760 27.16 -0.60 9.62
N SER A 761 27.36 -1.86 9.24
CA SER A 761 26.71 -2.46 8.05
C SER A 761 25.18 -2.47 8.10
N PHE A 762 24.58 -2.42 9.28
CA PHE A 762 23.12 -2.35 9.45
C PHE A 762 22.50 -1.03 9.01
N ILE A 763 23.31 0.03 8.88
CA ILE A 763 22.86 1.33 8.35
C ILE A 763 23.31 1.50 6.90
N GLU A 764 24.54 1.09 6.57
CA GLU A 764 25.13 1.34 5.26
C GLU A 764 24.73 0.32 4.19
N GLN A 765 24.56 -0.95 4.56
CA GLN A 765 24.32 -2.04 3.60
C GLN A 765 22.87 -2.54 3.66
N ASP A 766 22.29 -2.62 4.86
CA ASP A 766 20.90 -3.04 5.04
C ASP A 766 19.94 -1.83 5.07
N LYS A 767 19.31 -1.56 3.93
CA LYS A 767 18.31 -0.48 3.78
C LYS A 767 17.12 -0.62 4.75
N VAL A 768 16.76 -1.84 5.17
CA VAL A 768 15.63 -2.08 6.08
C VAL A 768 16.02 -1.72 7.50
N SER A 769 17.14 -2.27 8.00
CA SER A 769 17.64 -1.95 9.34
C SER A 769 18.05 -0.49 9.47
N GLY A 770 18.57 0.14 8.40
CA GLY A 770 18.86 1.56 8.34
C GLY A 770 17.62 2.43 8.50
N PHE A 771 16.53 2.14 7.77
CA PHE A 771 15.25 2.83 7.91
C PHE A 771 14.68 2.70 9.34
N TRP A 772 14.70 1.50 9.92
CA TRP A 772 14.18 1.28 11.27
C TRP A 772 15.04 1.93 12.35
N THR A 773 16.35 2.04 12.13
CA THR A 773 17.25 2.82 12.99
C THR A 773 16.95 4.31 12.91
N TRP A 774 16.65 4.85 11.73
CA TRP A 774 16.22 6.25 11.60
C TRP A 774 14.87 6.50 12.28
N MET A 775 13.89 5.62 12.09
CA MET A 775 12.59 5.69 12.76
C MET A 775 12.72 5.60 14.29
N PHE A 776 13.68 4.84 14.80
CA PHE A 776 14.00 4.77 16.23
C PHE A 776 14.46 6.13 16.78
N VAL A 777 15.36 6.81 16.07
CA VAL A 777 15.86 8.14 16.48
C VAL A 777 14.71 9.16 16.48
N LEU A 778 13.84 9.09 15.47
CA LEU A 778 12.65 9.93 15.41
C LEU A 778 11.63 9.63 16.51
N SER A 779 11.48 8.37 16.94
CA SER A 779 10.47 7.98 17.93
C SER A 779 10.66 8.64 19.30
N LYS A 780 11.88 9.06 19.62
CA LYS A 780 12.19 9.76 20.88
C LYS A 780 11.44 11.08 21.02
N LEU A 781 11.05 11.72 19.91
CA LEU A 781 10.22 12.92 19.93
C LEU A 781 8.76 12.62 20.30
N PRO A 782 8.03 11.71 19.61
CA PRO A 782 6.72 11.26 20.05
C PRO A 782 6.72 10.75 21.50
N GLU A 783 7.73 9.99 21.93
CA GLU A 783 7.82 9.44 23.30
C GLU A 783 7.75 10.53 24.41
N LEU A 784 8.12 11.78 24.11
CA LEU A 784 7.91 12.92 25.04
C LEU A 784 6.44 13.14 25.43
N GLY A 785 5.50 12.66 24.59
CA GLY A 785 4.07 12.67 24.85
C GLY A 785 3.67 11.88 26.10
N ASP A 786 4.44 10.88 26.53
CA ASP A 786 4.18 10.11 27.76
C ASP A 786 4.13 11.04 28.98
N THR A 787 5.09 11.95 29.04
CA THR A 787 5.20 13.00 30.07
C THR A 787 4.02 13.99 30.05
N VAL A 788 3.54 14.34 28.86
CA VAL A 788 2.38 15.22 28.67
C VAL A 788 1.15 14.61 29.33
N PHE A 789 0.91 13.31 29.11
CA PHE A 789 -0.20 12.60 29.75
C PHE A 789 -0.07 12.54 31.28
N ILE A 790 1.15 12.44 31.82
CA ILE A 790 1.38 12.45 33.28
C ILE A 790 0.99 13.82 33.87
N VAL A 791 1.43 14.91 33.25
CA VAL A 791 1.13 16.30 33.70
C VAL A 791 -0.37 16.58 33.63
N LEU A 792 -1.03 16.29 32.51
CA LEU A 792 -2.48 16.54 32.34
C LEU A 792 -3.36 15.69 33.27
N ARG A 793 -2.88 14.52 33.69
CA ARG A 793 -3.59 13.64 34.63
C ARG A 793 -3.24 13.90 36.11
N LYS A 794 -2.43 14.92 36.40
CA LYS A 794 -1.92 15.28 37.74
C LYS A 794 -1.29 14.08 38.46
N LYS A 795 -0.51 13.27 37.73
CA LYS A 795 0.28 12.17 38.30
C LYS A 795 1.69 12.68 38.68
N PRO A 796 2.33 12.11 39.71
CA PRO A 796 3.65 12.57 40.14
C PRO A 796 4.68 12.34 39.02
N LEU A 797 5.31 13.42 38.57
CA LEU A 797 6.39 13.37 37.60
C LEU A 797 7.71 13.04 38.33
N ILE A 798 8.19 11.81 38.16
CA ILE A 798 9.43 11.35 38.80
C ILE A 798 10.66 11.84 38.02
N PHE A 799 11.76 12.11 38.74
CA PHE A 799 13.03 12.56 38.16
C PHE A 799 13.55 11.62 37.05
N LEU A 800 13.53 10.32 37.32
CA LEU A 800 13.95 9.27 36.37
C LEU A 800 13.33 9.45 34.99
N HIS A 801 12.03 9.75 34.93
CA HIS A 801 11.27 9.74 33.69
C HIS A 801 11.64 10.91 32.77
N TRP A 802 11.58 12.15 33.26
CA TRP A 802 11.89 13.30 32.41
C TRP A 802 13.40 13.44 32.14
N TYR A 803 14.27 13.02 33.07
CA TYR A 803 15.71 12.96 32.84
C TYR A 803 16.03 12.01 31.67
N HIS A 804 15.52 10.77 31.73
CA HIS A 804 15.69 9.77 30.67
C HIS A 804 15.24 10.28 29.30
N HIS A 805 14.03 10.86 29.20
CA HIS A 805 13.48 11.33 27.92
C HIS A 805 14.30 12.45 27.28
N ILE A 806 14.91 13.34 28.08
CA ILE A 806 15.80 14.38 27.58
C ILE A 806 17.12 13.79 27.11
N THR A 807 17.78 12.99 27.95
CA THR A 807 19.14 12.51 27.68
C THR A 807 19.16 11.50 26.53
N VAL A 808 18.15 10.64 26.39
CA VAL A 808 18.06 9.69 25.26
C VAL A 808 17.77 10.39 23.94
N LEU A 809 16.97 11.46 23.93
CA LEU A 809 16.70 12.25 22.73
C LEU A 809 17.99 12.91 22.21
N LEU A 810 18.73 13.59 23.08
CA LEU A 810 19.99 14.25 22.71
C LEU A 810 21.04 13.24 22.24
N TYR A 811 21.20 12.14 22.98
CA TYR A 811 22.21 11.12 22.67
C TYR A 811 21.95 10.41 21.33
N THR A 812 20.70 10.03 21.06
CA THR A 812 20.34 9.31 19.82
C THR A 812 20.48 10.19 18.58
N TRP A 813 20.08 11.46 18.66
CA TRP A 813 20.24 12.42 17.57
C TRP A 813 21.71 12.75 17.27
N TYR A 814 22.55 12.86 18.32
CA TYR A 814 23.99 13.01 18.16
C TYR A 814 24.64 11.74 17.58
N SER A 815 24.34 10.56 18.13
CA SER A 815 24.99 9.30 17.72
C SER A 815 24.64 8.88 16.29
N PHE A 816 23.48 9.30 15.79
CA PHE A 816 23.05 9.03 14.42
C PHE A 816 23.87 9.81 13.38
N THR A 817 24.37 11.00 13.68
CA THR A 817 25.22 11.76 12.72
C THR A 817 26.59 11.14 12.52
N GLU A 818 27.08 10.42 13.54
CA GLU A 818 28.36 9.71 13.49
C GLU A 818 28.23 8.29 12.94
N TYR A 819 27.03 7.83 12.56
CA TYR A 819 26.77 6.45 12.13
C TYR A 819 27.43 5.42 13.06
N THR A 820 27.24 5.61 14.36
CA THR A 820 27.95 4.82 15.38
C THR A 820 27.58 3.34 15.28
N SER A 821 28.58 2.48 15.10
CA SER A 821 28.37 1.04 14.87
C SER A 821 27.71 0.30 16.05
N SER A 822 28.00 0.71 17.29
CA SER A 822 27.41 0.12 18.49
C SER A 822 25.91 0.39 18.66
N ALA A 823 25.35 1.34 17.90
CA ALA A 823 23.93 1.67 17.94
C ALA A 823 23.04 0.48 17.56
N ARG A 824 23.54 -0.49 16.77
CA ARG A 824 22.84 -1.75 16.46
C ARG A 824 22.30 -2.43 17.73
N TRP A 825 23.17 -2.62 18.72
CA TRP A 825 22.82 -3.24 19.99
C TRP A 825 21.79 -2.40 20.76
N PHE A 826 22.02 -1.09 20.83
CA PHE A 826 21.18 -0.17 21.61
C PHE A 826 19.75 -0.07 21.07
N VAL A 827 19.60 -0.02 19.74
CA VAL A 827 18.32 0.07 19.05
C VAL A 827 17.52 -1.22 19.22
N VAL A 828 18.13 -2.37 18.89
CA VAL A 828 17.46 -3.68 18.94
C VAL A 828 17.00 -4.00 20.35
N MET A 829 17.87 -3.83 21.35
CA MET A 829 17.50 -4.11 22.73
C MET A 829 16.36 -3.18 23.19
N ASN A 830 16.41 -1.89 22.85
CA ASN A 830 15.38 -0.93 23.24
C ASN A 830 14.04 -1.27 22.60
N TYR A 831 14.00 -1.59 21.30
CA TYR A 831 12.78 -2.03 20.63
C TYR A 831 12.15 -3.27 21.28
N CYS A 832 12.95 -4.27 21.63
CA CYS A 832 12.45 -5.46 22.31
C CYS A 832 11.80 -5.13 23.66
N VAL A 833 12.43 -4.31 24.51
CA VAL A 833 11.87 -3.98 25.83
C VAL A 833 10.71 -3.00 25.75
N HIS A 834 10.78 -1.98 24.88
CA HIS A 834 9.68 -1.05 24.65
C HIS A 834 8.44 -1.75 24.09
N SER A 835 8.61 -2.79 23.27
CA SER A 835 7.50 -3.65 22.81
C SER A 835 6.73 -4.25 23.99
N VAL A 836 7.43 -4.78 24.99
CA VAL A 836 6.82 -5.38 26.18
C VAL A 836 6.24 -4.31 27.11
N MET A 837 6.98 -3.22 27.32
CA MET A 837 6.59 -2.11 28.21
C MET A 837 5.32 -1.40 27.72
N TYR A 838 5.27 -0.96 26.46
CA TYR A 838 4.09 -0.27 25.93
C TYR A 838 2.89 -1.21 25.78
N SER A 839 3.12 -2.51 25.51
CA SER A 839 2.04 -3.51 25.55
C SER A 839 1.44 -3.64 26.95
N TYR A 840 2.27 -3.59 28.00
CA TYR A 840 1.80 -3.55 29.38
C TYR A 840 0.98 -2.28 29.67
N TYR A 841 1.47 -1.09 29.28
CA TYR A 841 0.73 0.16 29.49
C TYR A 841 -0.57 0.22 28.67
N ALA A 842 -0.59 -0.34 27.46
CA ALA A 842 -1.80 -0.50 26.67
C ALA A 842 -2.84 -1.34 27.43
N LEU A 843 -2.46 -2.49 27.97
CA LEU A 843 -3.37 -3.34 28.77
C LEU A 843 -3.88 -2.62 30.03
N VAL A 844 -3.02 -1.88 30.73
CA VAL A 844 -3.40 -1.09 31.90
C VAL A 844 -4.40 0.02 31.53
N SER A 845 -4.18 0.71 30.40
CA SER A 845 -5.09 1.77 29.92
C SER A 845 -6.47 1.24 29.50
N MET A 846 -6.53 -0.01 28.99
CA MET A 846 -7.78 -0.74 28.74
C MET A 846 -8.54 -1.10 30.02
N GLY A 847 -7.93 -0.93 31.20
CA GLY A 847 -8.52 -1.27 32.51
C GLY A 847 -8.35 -2.73 32.90
N LYS A 848 -7.41 -3.44 32.25
CA LYS A 848 -6.94 -4.73 32.74
C LYS A 848 -5.85 -4.50 33.78
N TYR A 849 -5.71 -5.44 34.72
CA TYR A 849 -4.70 -5.37 35.77
C TYR A 849 -3.74 -6.57 35.62
N PRO A 850 -2.66 -6.44 34.85
CA PRO A 850 -1.69 -7.52 34.70
C PRO A 850 -1.04 -7.87 36.04
N PRO A 851 -0.56 -9.12 36.22
CA PRO A 851 0.03 -9.56 37.48
C PRO A 851 1.31 -8.77 37.79
N LYS A 852 1.58 -8.57 39.09
CA LYS A 852 2.79 -7.86 39.57
C LYS A 852 4.09 -8.47 39.04
N MET A 853 4.10 -9.77 38.76
CA MET A 853 5.26 -10.45 38.17
C MET A 853 5.64 -9.87 36.82
N LEU A 854 4.67 -9.56 35.96
CA LEU A 854 4.94 -8.97 34.64
C LEU A 854 5.57 -7.58 34.76
N ALA A 855 5.06 -6.76 35.69
CA ALA A 855 5.63 -5.46 36.01
C ALA A 855 7.10 -5.56 36.48
N MET A 856 7.39 -6.56 37.33
CA MET A 856 8.73 -6.83 37.84
C MET A 856 9.67 -7.32 36.72
N THR A 857 9.19 -8.20 35.83
CA THR A 857 9.94 -8.68 34.66
C THR A 857 10.31 -7.54 33.73
N ILE A 858 9.39 -6.60 33.46
CA ILE A 858 9.70 -5.43 32.62
C ILE A 858 10.84 -4.60 33.23
N THR A 859 10.75 -4.27 34.51
CA THR A 859 11.80 -3.49 35.19
C THR A 859 13.13 -4.25 35.28
N PHE A 860 13.09 -5.58 35.35
CA PHE A 860 14.29 -6.42 35.28
C PHE A 860 14.92 -6.41 33.89
N LEU A 861 14.12 -6.48 32.82
CA LEU A 861 14.60 -6.38 31.44
C LEU A 861 15.23 -5.00 31.19
N GLN A 862 14.61 -3.92 31.68
CA GLN A 862 15.16 -2.56 31.60
C GLN A 862 16.52 -2.45 32.31
N LEU A 863 16.66 -3.01 33.52
CA LEU A 863 17.93 -3.01 34.25
C LEU A 863 19.01 -3.81 33.51
N SER A 864 18.63 -4.94 32.91
CA SER A 864 19.53 -5.79 32.12
C SER A 864 20.07 -5.04 30.89
N GLN A 865 19.24 -4.23 30.22
CA GLN A 865 19.68 -3.40 29.09
C GLN A 865 20.78 -2.42 29.47
N MET A 866 20.74 -1.85 30.68
CA MET A 866 21.75 -0.89 31.12
C MET A 866 23.10 -1.57 31.38
N ILE A 867 23.08 -2.79 31.92
CA ILE A 867 24.28 -3.62 32.12
C ILE A 867 24.90 -3.99 30.77
N VAL A 868 24.07 -4.48 29.84
CA VAL A 868 24.52 -4.83 28.47
C VAL A 868 25.05 -3.59 27.76
N GLY A 869 24.37 -2.44 27.88
CA GLY A 869 24.81 -1.18 27.29
C GLY A 869 26.20 -0.74 27.77
N CYS A 870 26.48 -0.86 29.07
CA CYS A 870 27.82 -0.61 29.61
C CYS A 870 28.86 -1.62 29.08
N ALA A 871 28.52 -2.91 29.02
CA ALA A 871 29.42 -3.95 28.52
C ALA A 871 29.82 -3.74 27.05
N ILE A 872 28.85 -3.40 26.18
CA ILE A 872 29.11 -3.09 24.76
C ILE A 872 30.05 -1.89 24.61
N ASN A 873 29.88 -0.84 25.41
CA ASN A 873 30.77 0.33 25.39
C ASN A 873 32.19 -0.02 25.85
N ILE A 874 32.34 -0.87 26.86
CA ILE A 874 33.67 -1.35 27.32
C ILE A 874 34.33 -2.19 26.23
N TRP A 875 33.60 -3.09 25.57
CA TRP A 875 34.13 -3.88 24.46
C TRP A 875 34.51 -3.02 23.27
N ALA A 876 33.66 -2.07 22.87
CA ALA A 876 33.97 -1.10 21.81
C ALA A 876 35.23 -0.29 22.12
N HIS A 877 35.40 0.14 23.38
CA HIS A 877 36.62 0.83 23.82
C HIS A 877 37.84 -0.08 23.70
N ASN A 878 37.78 -1.31 24.23
CA ASN A 878 38.90 -2.26 24.18
C ASN A 878 39.32 -2.62 22.74
N TYR A 879 38.36 -2.76 21.81
CA TYR A 879 38.66 -3.00 20.40
C TYR A 879 39.36 -1.81 19.75
N MET A 880 39.06 -0.58 20.18
CA MET A 880 39.73 0.62 19.69
C MET A 880 41.14 0.81 20.28
N THR A 881 41.41 0.37 21.52
CA THR A 881 42.73 0.49 22.15
C THR A 881 43.69 -0.67 21.87
N SER A 882 43.20 -1.80 21.36
CA SER A 882 44.03 -2.97 21.05
C SER A 882 44.82 -2.74 19.75
N SER A 883 46.16 -2.80 19.81
CA SER A 883 47.11 -2.43 18.74
C SER A 883 47.09 -3.27 17.45
N ASN A 884 46.11 -4.16 17.26
CA ASN A 884 45.95 -4.95 16.04
C ASN A 884 44.79 -4.40 15.18
N GLN A 885 45.09 -3.41 14.34
CA GLN A 885 44.51 -3.22 12.99
C GLN A 885 42.98 -3.40 12.81
N HIS A 886 42.15 -3.11 13.82
CA HIS A 886 40.70 -3.26 13.77
C HIS A 886 40.07 -1.89 13.96
N SER A 887 39.72 -1.22 12.85
CA SER A 887 39.03 0.07 12.86
C SER A 887 37.59 -0.10 13.33
N CYS A 888 37.27 0.39 14.53
CA CYS A 888 35.92 0.42 15.07
C CYS A 888 35.26 1.76 14.71
N HIS A 889 34.10 1.74 14.04
CA HIS A 889 33.40 2.95 13.59
C HIS A 889 32.62 3.63 14.73
N ILE A 890 33.36 4.14 15.72
CA ILE A 890 32.83 4.82 16.90
C ILE A 890 33.82 5.86 17.44
N SER A 891 33.32 7.03 17.83
CA SER A 891 34.16 8.09 18.40
C SER A 891 34.34 7.89 19.92
N GLN A 892 35.49 8.31 20.45
CA GLN A 892 35.77 8.29 21.90
C GLN A 892 34.77 9.14 22.69
N ILE A 893 34.28 10.23 22.10
CA ILE A 893 33.27 11.09 22.72
C ILE A 893 31.92 10.37 22.82
N ASN A 894 31.52 9.61 21.78
CA ASN A 894 30.30 8.81 21.81
C ASN A 894 30.34 7.76 22.92
N ILE A 895 31.45 7.02 23.05
CA ILE A 895 31.62 6.00 24.10
C ILE A 895 31.48 6.64 25.49
N LYS A 896 32.12 7.78 25.75
CA LYS A 896 32.04 8.48 27.04
C LYS A 896 30.62 8.92 27.36
N LEU A 897 29.92 9.52 26.38
CA LEU A 897 28.53 9.96 26.54
C LEU A 897 27.58 8.78 26.76
N SER A 898 27.74 7.71 25.98
CA SER A 898 26.95 6.48 26.08
C SER A 898 27.14 5.80 27.43
N MET A 899 28.40 5.66 27.88
CA MET A 899 28.73 5.06 29.17
C MET A 899 28.15 5.88 30.33
N ALA A 900 28.27 7.21 30.29
CA ALA A 900 27.68 8.08 31.31
C ALA A 900 26.14 7.95 31.38
N MET A 901 25.48 7.89 30.22
CA MET A 901 24.02 7.71 30.14
C MET A 901 23.56 6.35 30.67
N TYR A 902 24.15 5.24 30.19
CA TYR A 902 23.76 3.90 30.64
C TYR A 902 24.05 3.67 32.13
N PHE A 903 25.16 4.20 32.64
CA PHE A 903 25.48 4.13 34.06
C PHE A 903 24.48 4.93 34.92
N SER A 904 24.13 6.15 34.51
CA SER A 904 23.16 6.96 35.26
C SER A 904 21.77 6.30 35.28
N TYR A 905 21.34 5.71 34.17
CA TYR A 905 20.09 4.95 34.10
C TYR A 905 20.12 3.70 34.98
N PHE A 906 21.21 2.94 34.99
CA PHE A 906 21.35 1.78 35.87
C PHE A 906 21.11 2.14 37.34
N VAL A 907 21.75 3.22 37.83
CA VAL A 907 21.59 3.68 39.22
C VAL A 907 20.14 4.08 39.51
N LEU A 908 19.52 4.85 38.62
CA LEU A 908 18.15 5.35 38.82
C LEU A 908 17.11 4.22 38.75
N PHE A 909 17.24 3.28 37.81
CA PHE A 909 16.34 2.12 37.71
C PHE A 909 16.55 1.12 38.86
N ALA A 910 17.79 0.90 39.32
CA ALA A 910 18.07 0.07 40.49
C ALA A 910 17.44 0.67 41.77
N GLN A 911 17.58 1.99 41.95
CA GLN A 911 16.96 2.71 43.06
C GLN A 911 15.42 2.62 42.98
N PHE A 912 14.85 2.77 41.79
CA PHE A 912 13.43 2.60 41.57
C PHE A 912 12.97 1.18 41.89
N PHE A 913 13.66 0.16 41.39
CA PHE A 913 13.34 -1.25 41.62
C PHE A 913 13.35 -1.59 43.12
N TYR A 914 14.38 -1.14 43.84
CA TYR A 914 14.48 -1.31 45.29
C TYR A 914 13.28 -0.67 46.01
N LYS A 915 12.96 0.60 45.71
CA LYS A 915 11.84 1.33 46.34
C LYS A 915 10.47 0.73 46.00
N ALA A 916 10.27 0.28 44.76
CA ALA A 916 8.97 -0.19 44.27
C ALA A 916 8.67 -1.64 44.68
N TYR A 917 9.69 -2.50 44.76
CA TYR A 917 9.50 -3.95 44.92
C TYR A 917 10.10 -4.55 46.18
N LEU A 918 11.23 -4.03 46.68
CA LEU A 918 12.00 -4.64 47.76
C LEU A 918 11.88 -3.90 49.10
N SER A 919 11.56 -2.60 49.08
CA SER A 919 11.42 -1.81 50.31
C SER A 919 10.26 -2.34 51.17
N PRO A 920 10.47 -2.61 52.48
CA PRO A 920 9.39 -2.94 53.38
C PRO A 920 8.39 -1.77 53.44
N LYS A 921 7.09 -2.07 53.31
CA LYS A 921 6.03 -1.07 53.44
C LYS A 921 6.01 -0.56 54.88
N THR A 922 6.55 0.62 55.12
CA THR A 922 6.32 1.33 56.39
C THR A 922 4.85 1.74 56.45
N ASN A 923 4.12 1.23 57.44
CA ASN A 923 2.77 1.66 57.79
C ASN A 923 2.78 3.13 58.27
N LYS A 924 2.91 4.09 57.35
CA LYS A 924 2.58 5.49 57.65
C LYS A 924 1.10 5.71 57.37
N LYS A 925 0.29 5.69 58.44
CA LYS A 925 -1.05 6.30 58.45
C LYS A 925 -0.90 7.73 57.95
N ALA A 926 -1.47 8.05 56.79
CA ALA A 926 -1.52 9.41 56.28
C ALA A 926 -2.37 10.26 57.24
N LYS A 927 -1.77 11.30 57.82
CA LYS A 927 -2.50 12.41 58.46
C LYS A 927 -3.49 12.97 57.44
N ILE A 928 -4.75 13.02 57.82
CA ILE A 928 -5.80 13.76 57.11
C ILE A 928 -5.64 15.21 57.57
N GLU A 929 -5.19 16.11 56.69
CA GLU A 929 -5.42 17.54 56.86
C GLU A 929 -6.79 17.89 56.24
N PRO A 930 -7.65 18.65 56.95
CA PRO A 930 -8.97 19.02 56.45
C PRO A 930 -8.88 20.12 55.39
N ILE A 931 -9.57 19.93 54.28
CA ILE A 931 -9.79 20.95 53.24
C ILE A 931 -11.03 21.78 53.66
N PRO A 932 -11.05 23.12 53.53
CA PRO A 932 -12.18 23.94 53.95
C PRO A 932 -13.45 23.70 53.11
N ASP A 933 -14.59 23.84 53.77
CA ASP A 933 -15.94 23.54 53.31
C ASP A 933 -16.35 24.24 52.01
N VAL A 934 -16.91 23.46 51.09
CA VAL A 934 -17.79 23.92 49.99
C VAL A 934 -19.06 23.05 50.05
N PRO A 935 -20.28 23.63 49.94
CA PRO A 935 -21.49 23.00 50.46
C PRO A 935 -21.95 21.80 49.61
N ILE A 936 -22.22 20.69 50.30
CA ILE A 936 -22.71 19.44 49.74
C ILE A 936 -24.20 19.58 49.37
N LYS A 937 -24.51 19.56 48.06
CA LYS A 937 -25.81 19.05 47.60
C LYS A 937 -25.78 17.53 47.64
N LYS A 938 -26.55 16.95 48.55
CA LYS A 938 -26.82 15.51 48.63
C LYS A 938 -27.45 15.05 47.32
N ASN A 939 -26.78 14.16 46.59
CA ASN A 939 -27.43 13.18 45.73
C ASN A 939 -26.70 11.84 45.91
N ASN A 940 -27.46 10.88 46.45
CA ASN A 940 -27.06 9.50 46.68
C ASN A 940 -26.76 8.80 45.35
N TYR A 941 -25.48 8.58 45.04
CA TYR A 941 -25.01 7.43 44.28
C TYR A 941 -23.64 7.04 44.81
N ASN A 942 -23.59 5.99 45.63
CA ASN A 942 -22.37 5.31 46.02
C ASN A 942 -21.75 4.62 44.79
N ASN A 943 -21.05 5.38 43.94
CA ASN A 943 -20.08 4.81 43.01
C ASN A 943 -18.71 4.77 43.71
N GLY A 944 -18.56 3.77 44.58
CA GLY A 944 -17.26 3.35 45.09
C GLY A 944 -16.41 2.83 43.95
N TYR A 945 -15.70 3.71 43.25
CA TYR A 945 -14.61 3.29 42.38
C TYR A 945 -13.48 2.75 43.27
N PRO A 946 -13.09 1.47 43.14
CA PRO A 946 -11.96 0.96 43.89
C PRO A 946 -10.70 1.73 43.48
N ARG A 947 -9.92 2.18 44.48
CA ARG A 947 -8.56 2.69 44.32
C ARG A 947 -7.83 1.82 43.31
N GLN A 948 -7.44 2.38 42.16
CA GLN A 948 -6.48 1.74 41.26
C GLN A 948 -5.27 1.34 42.11
N ARG A 949 -5.02 0.03 42.25
CA ARG A 949 -3.72 -0.48 42.68
C ARG A 949 -2.70 0.17 41.75
N ASN A 950 -1.79 0.97 42.30
CA ASN A 950 -0.64 1.48 41.58
C ASN A 950 0.18 0.29 41.08
N GLY A 951 -0.06 -0.15 39.85
CA GLY A 951 0.88 -0.98 39.10
C GLY A 951 2.06 -0.10 38.73
N VAL A 952 3.00 0.07 39.66
CA VAL A 952 4.18 0.93 39.50
C VAL A 952 5.21 0.18 38.66
N VAL A 953 5.02 0.20 37.34
CA VAL A 953 6.13 0.00 36.40
C VAL A 953 6.69 1.39 36.15
N ALA A 954 7.96 1.61 36.52
CA ALA A 954 8.65 2.80 36.04
C ALA A 954 8.68 2.71 34.53
N HIS A 955 8.35 3.82 33.89
CA HIS A 955 8.92 4.09 32.58
C HIS A 955 10.42 3.86 32.65
#